data_AF-A0A970T1Y3-F1
#
_entry.id   AF-A0A970T1Y3-F1
#
_cell.length_a   1.000
_cell.length_b   1.000
_cell.length_c   1.000
_cell.angle_alpha   90.00
_cell.angle_beta   90.00
_cell.angle_gamma   90.00
#
_symmetry.space_group_name_H-M   'P 1'
#
loop_
_entity.id
_entity.type
_entity.pdbx_description
1 polymer ?
#
loop_
_entity_poly.entity_id
_entity_poly.type
_entity_poly.pdbx_seq_one_letter_code
_entity_poly.pdbx_strand_id
1 'polypeptide(L)'
;MPRQCGCSGTGCGPSPLELSRREFLRSLGVGAAVLWGGSLGAGRALAQPTGPGGARPLAKWDRYPMTPPRTYTGANLGAVAMPIGGIGTGTLWLDGQGRLRVWQIFNNETENRVPDSFFAVRVEQSGQAPVVRLLQTEAEYGFDACPSLVYEGGYPIARLFFDTATPVSVRMDAFNPLIPTDADNSSIPCAIFRITAKNEGSERARVSLLGSLQNAVGWDGIAPIEGVACTEYGRNRNRLLRNRRGCTVLMDAPAEPPAPGFLRARDPRTRRSQATPLLFVEHLDTVEAMAQDGPGTVHQVEALVGLADRNAAAVVASASEGFFADLPRAQDLIHGWEDLEVFEDFEKPNYEGWTAEGEGFGRAPSKGTESGQQAVTGFVGEGLVNTYRPGDSPKGRLTSKPFTIERRYIGFLIGGGNYPNETCINLVVDGEVVRTQTGRNSEQLLPATWDVGDLRGKQARFEIVDQRSDGWGHINIDHIVLSDAPPDRMLRLLVPLGRLAPLLALEYDSVATTSGAAAQVAEGIGVGRLPSWQPGRVVHLRGLREDEGVQVLARTAEGVPVVIEAPLGQTTLVMSLSEEPMPWEWSRALLLRAAGLPLESDLEPTHTGWGTMALSVIGASAFGTALWTDPSQLATAFETTGRVLGVRASGYSETGSTANAAVGAPMSLEPGEEATVTFALTWHFPNASRWGHEGNYYAELFPHAGAVADYIGSELDSLWEATELYHKTIYQSNIPEEFIDAITSQSVIPRGPTCWRDASGYFGGYEGSYGCCPLNCTHVWNYAQTHARLWPEIGRNIRISDLITYIHDAGETSHRQHTPHGAFVDGHCAIIEATLREHQLSPDDTFLRRVYPNLRKAMEWFIGEFDPEERGVTVGHQWNTYDTAVSGLNTFIGSQYLSALSAAARMADVMGDGFSRKRWLDIVERGKSEQNRRLWNGTYYYQIPSDPPAHDYNNGCHSDQLLGQWWTLMLGGDYLYPSNRVTQACRAIFKHNFKPVFDGLPQIPRRYVDDGDGGLYMCTWPQDDRPDPYTLYSIEVWTGIEYSTAGLMVYQGMLDEARTIVTMARSRYDGRPRKDLNSGGGVCGSGNPFDELECGKFYARALSSYGLMVACQGLILDCPTGLLGFKPKWQPWDHRSFFTLAEGWGLFIQRREGETTQTERIELRHGKARLRELVFEIEAGKAISQCVVTVNGAARGASCSGDGEVRIVLNDAADLVAGDVLEVTLTLA
;
A
#
# COMPACT_ATOMS: atom_id res chain seq x y z
N MET A 1 31.98 -12.09 13.10
CA MET A 1 31.23 -11.56 14.25
C MET A 1 29.78 -11.96 14.06
N PRO A 2 29.12 -12.61 15.03
CA PRO A 2 27.76 -13.11 14.84
C PRO A 2 26.79 -11.93 14.90
N ARG A 3 26.14 -11.62 13.78
CA ARG A 3 25.04 -10.65 13.71
C ARG A 3 23.77 -11.39 14.15
N GLN A 4 23.30 -11.13 15.36
CA GLN A 4 21.95 -11.49 15.78
C GLN A 4 21.00 -10.44 15.19
N CYS A 5 20.09 -10.86 14.30
CA CYS A 5 18.98 -10.04 13.83
C CYS A 5 17.71 -10.57 14.52
N GLY A 6 17.09 -9.76 15.37
CA GLY A 6 15.86 -10.10 16.07
C GLY A 6 14.63 -9.75 15.24
N CYS A 7 14.04 -10.73 14.56
CA CYS A 7 12.79 -10.58 13.79
C CYS A 7 11.53 -10.74 14.65
N SER A 8 11.53 -10.21 15.88
CA SER A 8 10.31 -10.01 16.68
C SER A 8 9.91 -8.54 16.61
N GLY A 9 9.31 -8.13 15.48
CA GLY A 9 8.56 -6.87 15.35
C GLY A 9 9.32 -5.55 15.47
N THR A 10 10.50 -5.49 16.09
CA THR A 10 11.19 -4.24 16.42
C THR A 10 12.69 -4.48 16.55
N GLY A 11 13.46 -4.11 15.53
CA GLY A 11 14.91 -4.26 15.59
C GLY A 11 15.59 -4.20 14.23
N CYS A 12 15.61 -3.02 13.60
CA CYS A 12 16.58 -2.71 12.55
C CYS A 12 17.35 -1.45 13.00
N GLY A 13 18.43 -1.65 13.76
CA GLY A 13 19.35 -0.57 14.11
C GLY A 13 20.27 -0.21 12.92
N PRO A 14 20.69 1.06 12.77
CA PRO A 14 21.61 1.47 11.73
C PRO A 14 23.03 1.01 12.06
N SER A 15 23.72 0.40 11.08
CA SER A 15 25.18 0.43 11.03
C SER A 15 25.60 1.79 10.46
N PRO A 16 26.56 2.52 11.05
CA PRO A 16 26.92 3.86 10.61
C PRO A 16 27.77 3.78 9.34
N LEU A 17 27.12 3.91 8.19
CA LEU A 17 27.70 4.63 7.07
C LEU A 17 26.86 5.90 6.95
N GLU A 18 27.35 6.98 7.56
CA GLU A 18 26.82 8.33 7.34
C GLU A 18 27.03 8.70 5.86
N LEU A 19 26.16 8.22 4.99
CA LEU A 19 25.99 8.82 3.67
C LEU A 19 25.14 10.06 3.87
N SER A 20 25.76 11.21 3.71
CA SER A 20 25.04 12.48 3.73
C SER A 20 23.93 12.46 2.68
N ARG A 21 22.83 13.21 2.90
CA ARG A 21 21.76 13.41 1.90
C ARG A 21 22.32 13.80 0.51
N ARG A 22 23.49 14.46 0.48
CA ARG A 22 24.21 14.87 -0.73
C ARG A 22 24.90 13.72 -1.46
N GLU A 23 25.33 12.68 -0.74
CA GLU A 23 25.92 11.46 -1.31
C GLU A 23 24.84 10.51 -1.81
N PHE A 24 23.72 10.37 -1.09
CA PHE A 24 22.51 9.68 -1.56
C PHE A 24 21.93 10.32 -2.84
N LEU A 25 21.89 11.65 -2.90
CA LEU A 25 21.46 12.37 -4.11
C LEU A 25 22.50 12.31 -5.25
N ARG A 26 23.78 12.04 -4.97
CA ARG A 26 24.80 11.82 -6.01
C ARG A 26 24.72 10.41 -6.59
N SER A 27 24.46 9.38 -5.79
CA SER A 27 24.20 8.03 -6.28
C SER A 27 22.88 7.96 -7.07
N LEU A 28 21.83 8.65 -6.62
CA LEU A 28 20.62 8.87 -7.43
C LEU A 28 20.85 9.76 -8.64
N GLY A 29 21.73 10.77 -8.56
CA GLY A 29 22.01 11.72 -9.65
C GLY A 29 22.77 11.08 -10.82
N VAL A 30 23.64 10.10 -10.55
CA VAL A 30 24.29 9.29 -11.60
C VAL A 30 23.29 8.27 -12.16
N GLY A 31 22.41 7.69 -11.35
CA GLY A 31 21.31 6.84 -11.81
C GLY A 31 20.30 7.59 -12.69
N ALA A 32 19.87 8.79 -12.28
CA ALA A 32 18.88 9.62 -12.96
C ALA A 32 19.40 10.25 -14.26
N ALA A 33 20.68 10.64 -14.34
CA ALA A 33 21.27 11.13 -15.58
C ALA A 33 21.52 9.99 -16.60
N VAL A 34 21.89 8.79 -16.14
CA VAL A 34 22.04 7.60 -16.99
C VAL A 34 20.68 6.99 -17.35
N LEU A 35 19.64 7.19 -16.55
CA LEU A 35 18.24 6.89 -16.88
C LEU A 35 17.74 7.67 -18.13
N TRP A 36 18.39 8.77 -18.50
CA TRP A 36 18.05 9.60 -19.67
C TRP A 36 19.04 9.48 -20.84
N GLY A 37 20.28 9.04 -20.63
CA GLY A 37 21.33 9.05 -21.66
C GLY A 37 21.09 8.07 -22.83
N GLY A 38 20.35 6.99 -22.60
CA GLY A 38 20.00 6.00 -23.65
C GLY A 38 18.66 6.26 -24.35
N SER A 39 17.89 7.26 -23.92
CA SER A 39 16.53 7.56 -24.39
C SER A 39 16.40 8.91 -25.10
N LEU A 40 17.51 9.61 -25.37
CA LEU A 40 17.55 10.90 -26.09
C LEU A 40 17.12 10.84 -27.57
N GLY A 41 16.58 9.72 -28.05
CA GLY A 41 16.02 9.57 -29.41
C GLY A 41 14.50 9.44 -29.50
N ALA A 42 13.77 9.33 -28.39
CA ALA A 42 12.31 9.26 -28.42
C ALA A 42 11.74 9.87 -27.13
N GLY A 43 11.27 11.11 -27.22
CA GLY A 43 10.38 11.67 -26.21
C GLY A 43 9.10 10.81 -26.16
N ARG A 44 9.06 9.83 -25.26
CA ARG A 44 7.79 9.29 -24.80
C ARG A 44 7.16 10.38 -23.95
N ALA A 45 6.28 11.17 -24.57
CA ALA A 45 5.10 11.61 -23.85
C ALA A 45 4.56 10.36 -23.14
N LEU A 46 4.46 10.38 -21.81
CA LEU A 46 3.74 9.34 -21.07
C LEU A 46 2.38 9.23 -21.76
N ALA A 47 2.14 8.09 -22.40
CA ALA A 47 0.91 7.89 -23.14
C ALA A 47 -0.21 7.97 -22.11
N GLN A 48 -1.21 8.83 -22.35
CA GLN A 48 -2.47 8.70 -21.61
C GLN A 48 -2.95 7.25 -21.72
N PRO A 49 -3.66 6.72 -20.70
CA PRO A 49 -4.29 5.41 -20.82
C PRO A 49 -5.00 5.33 -22.16
N THR A 50 -4.53 4.43 -23.02
CA THR A 50 -5.17 4.21 -24.31
C THR A 50 -6.46 3.45 -24.05
N GLY A 51 -7.56 3.80 -24.71
CA GLY A 51 -8.81 3.05 -24.59
C GLY A 51 -8.51 1.54 -24.76
N PRO A 52 -9.13 0.66 -23.95
CA PRO A 52 -8.82 -0.78 -23.97
C PRO A 52 -8.83 -1.30 -25.41
N GLY A 53 -7.78 -2.03 -25.82
CA GLY A 53 -7.71 -2.59 -27.17
C GLY A 53 -8.98 -3.39 -27.47
N GLY A 54 -9.80 -2.90 -28.40
CA GLY A 54 -11.24 -3.21 -28.51
C GLY A 54 -11.63 -4.62 -28.07
N ALA A 55 -12.21 -4.74 -26.87
CA ALA A 55 -12.87 -5.95 -26.42
C ALA A 55 -14.02 -6.25 -27.41
N ARG A 56 -14.06 -7.47 -27.96
CA ARG A 56 -15.18 -7.90 -28.81
C ARG A 56 -16.35 -8.37 -27.94
N PRO A 57 -17.60 -8.37 -28.44
CA PRO A 57 -18.78 -8.67 -27.63
C PRO A 57 -18.63 -9.98 -26.85
N LEU A 58 -18.88 -9.92 -25.53
CA LEU A 58 -18.83 -11.05 -24.61
C LEU A 58 -19.52 -12.29 -25.18
N ALA A 59 -20.67 -12.09 -25.85
CA ALA A 59 -21.52 -13.11 -26.47
C ALA A 59 -20.77 -14.14 -27.34
N LYS A 60 -19.67 -13.74 -28.01
CA LYS A 60 -18.85 -14.67 -28.81
C LYS A 60 -18.25 -15.79 -27.95
N TRP A 61 -18.02 -15.53 -26.67
CA TRP A 61 -17.29 -16.39 -25.75
C TRP A 61 -18.19 -17.09 -24.71
N ASP A 62 -19.52 -17.06 -24.89
CA ASP A 62 -20.54 -17.68 -24.02
C ASP A 62 -20.65 -19.20 -24.21
N ARG A 63 -19.57 -19.85 -24.63
CA ARG A 63 -19.58 -21.27 -25.01
C ARG A 63 -19.38 -22.22 -23.83
N TYR A 64 -18.70 -21.76 -22.77
CA TYR A 64 -18.26 -22.61 -21.67
C TYR A 64 -18.91 -22.22 -20.34
N PRO A 65 -19.28 -23.20 -19.49
CA PRO A 65 -19.78 -22.91 -18.16
C PRO A 65 -18.67 -22.27 -17.31
N MET A 66 -19.06 -21.34 -16.46
CA MET A 66 -18.19 -20.77 -15.44
C MET A 66 -18.19 -21.64 -14.19
N THR A 67 -17.02 -21.83 -13.60
CA THR A 67 -16.89 -22.23 -12.19
C THR A 67 -17.53 -21.14 -11.34
N PRO A 68 -18.49 -21.46 -10.45
CA PRO A 68 -19.19 -20.45 -9.67
C PRO A 68 -18.24 -19.77 -8.68
N PRO A 69 -18.22 -18.44 -8.59
CA PRO A 69 -17.48 -17.76 -7.55
C PRO A 69 -18.03 -18.07 -6.16
N ARG A 70 -17.18 -17.90 -5.13
CA ARG A 70 -17.59 -18.13 -3.74
C ARG A 70 -18.60 -17.08 -3.30
N THR A 71 -19.63 -17.54 -2.57
CA THR A 71 -20.71 -16.71 -2.06
C THR A 71 -20.74 -16.74 -0.54
N TYR A 72 -21.00 -15.59 0.08
CA TYR A 72 -21.01 -15.38 1.52
C TYR A 72 -22.37 -14.85 1.97
N THR A 73 -22.86 -15.37 3.10
CA THR A 73 -24.13 -14.99 3.72
C THR A 73 -24.05 -15.14 5.24
N GLY A 74 -24.94 -14.48 5.98
CA GLY A 74 -25.03 -14.62 7.44
C GLY A 74 -23.72 -14.32 8.16
N ALA A 75 -23.28 -15.22 9.05
CA ALA A 75 -22.05 -15.05 9.83
C ALA A 75 -20.78 -14.97 8.97
N ASN A 76 -20.80 -15.54 7.76
CA ASN A 76 -19.67 -15.51 6.83
C ASN A 76 -19.52 -14.15 6.12
N LEU A 77 -20.37 -13.16 6.40
CA LEU A 77 -20.16 -11.77 5.97
C LEU A 77 -19.23 -11.00 6.92
N GLY A 78 -18.97 -11.53 8.13
CA GLY A 78 -18.36 -10.78 9.22
C GLY A 78 -16.95 -10.28 8.96
N ALA A 79 -16.15 -11.02 8.18
CA ALA A 79 -14.77 -10.65 7.83
C ALA A 79 -14.57 -10.30 6.35
N VAL A 80 -15.60 -10.42 5.50
CA VAL A 80 -15.45 -10.14 4.08
C VAL A 80 -15.19 -8.66 3.89
N ALA A 81 -14.08 -8.31 3.22
CA ALA A 81 -13.80 -6.95 2.81
C ALA A 81 -12.90 -6.96 1.57
N MET A 82 -13.45 -6.62 0.41
CA MET A 82 -12.70 -6.57 -0.85
C MET A 82 -12.15 -5.16 -1.06
N PRO A 83 -10.81 -4.98 -1.14
CA PRO A 83 -10.23 -3.74 -1.63
C PRO A 83 -10.59 -3.49 -3.10
N ILE A 84 -11.14 -2.30 -3.36
CA ILE A 84 -11.47 -1.78 -4.69
C ILE A 84 -10.57 -0.57 -4.95
N GLY A 85 -9.60 -0.76 -5.84
CA GLY A 85 -8.67 0.28 -6.29
C GLY A 85 -7.76 -0.23 -7.41
N GLY A 86 -7.08 0.70 -8.08
CA GLY A 86 -6.08 0.37 -9.10
C GLY A 86 -4.70 0.10 -8.50
N ILE A 87 -3.79 -0.47 -9.30
CA ILE A 87 -2.42 -0.81 -8.89
C ILE A 87 -1.71 0.44 -8.35
N GLY A 88 -1.42 0.43 -7.04
CA GLY A 88 -0.75 1.53 -6.36
C GLY A 88 -1.49 2.87 -6.32
N THR A 89 -2.83 2.84 -6.42
CA THR A 89 -3.64 4.07 -6.42
C THR A 89 -4.29 4.41 -5.08
N GLY A 90 -4.18 3.53 -4.09
CA GLY A 90 -5.05 3.53 -2.90
C GLY A 90 -6.31 2.70 -3.12
N THR A 91 -7.05 2.39 -2.04
CA THR A 91 -8.25 1.52 -2.12
C THR A 91 -9.40 1.95 -1.22
N LEU A 92 -10.59 1.49 -1.60
CA LEU A 92 -11.81 1.50 -0.79
C LEU A 92 -12.26 0.07 -0.54
N TRP A 93 -12.52 -0.33 0.69
CA TRP A 93 -12.94 -1.70 0.96
C TRP A 93 -14.45 -1.80 1.02
N LEU A 94 -15.03 -2.64 0.15
CA LEU A 94 -16.44 -3.00 0.20
C LEU A 94 -16.60 -4.25 1.06
N ASP A 95 -17.20 -4.07 2.24
CA ASP A 95 -17.34 -5.14 3.22
C ASP A 95 -18.56 -6.06 2.96
N GLY A 96 -18.60 -7.17 3.68
CA GLY A 96 -19.69 -8.15 3.61
C GLY A 96 -21.05 -7.60 4.01
N GLN A 97 -21.11 -6.42 4.63
CA GLN A 97 -22.34 -5.73 4.97
C GLN A 97 -22.73 -4.69 3.91
N GLY A 98 -21.98 -4.55 2.82
CA GLY A 98 -22.24 -3.59 1.74
C GLY A 98 -21.75 -2.17 2.03
N ARG A 99 -20.96 -1.96 3.09
CA ARG A 99 -20.45 -0.64 3.50
C ARG A 99 -19.11 -0.35 2.82
N LEU A 100 -18.87 0.92 2.52
CA LEU A 100 -17.53 1.43 2.18
C LEU A 100 -16.73 1.64 3.48
N ARG A 101 -16.14 0.55 3.98
CA ARG A 101 -15.68 0.47 5.38
C ARG A 101 -14.30 1.09 5.61
N VAL A 102 -13.34 0.83 4.72
CA VAL A 102 -11.95 1.30 4.86
C VAL A 102 -11.59 2.21 3.70
N TRP A 103 -11.03 3.38 4.02
CA TRP A 103 -10.64 4.41 3.05
C TRP A 103 -9.14 4.66 3.11
N GLN A 104 -8.43 4.21 2.08
CA GLN A 104 -6.98 4.32 1.95
C GLN A 104 -6.58 5.03 0.64
N ILE A 105 -7.32 6.08 0.30
CA ILE A 105 -7.09 6.88 -0.91
C ILE A 105 -6.31 8.18 -0.61
N PHE A 106 -6.16 8.56 0.66
CA PHE A 106 -5.57 9.83 1.11
C PHE A 106 -4.07 9.73 1.38
N ASN A 107 -3.38 8.78 0.71
CA ASN A 107 -1.99 8.42 0.99
C ASN A 107 -1.74 7.90 2.41
N ASN A 108 -2.78 7.39 3.05
CA ASN A 108 -2.78 6.85 4.41
C ASN A 108 -2.70 5.31 4.42
N GLU A 109 -2.34 4.75 5.58
CA GLU A 109 -2.29 3.31 5.83
C GLU A 109 -3.24 2.92 6.98
N THR A 110 -4.34 3.65 7.18
CA THR A 110 -5.30 3.42 8.27
C THR A 110 -6.54 2.66 7.79
N GLU A 111 -7.24 2.00 8.72
CA GLU A 111 -8.49 1.28 8.45
C GLU A 111 -9.74 2.08 8.85
N ASN A 112 -9.74 3.39 8.56
CA ASN A 112 -10.81 4.30 8.98
C ASN A 112 -11.89 4.48 7.90
N ARG A 113 -13.11 4.79 8.36
CA ARG A 113 -14.28 5.05 7.52
C ARG A 113 -14.49 6.54 7.34
N VAL A 114 -14.88 6.96 6.13
CA VAL A 114 -15.51 8.27 5.91
C VAL A 114 -17.03 8.17 6.15
N PRO A 115 -17.62 8.91 7.09
CA PRO A 115 -19.05 8.86 7.38
C PRO A 115 -19.89 9.39 6.21
N ASP A 116 -21.21 9.21 6.29
CA ASP A 116 -22.19 9.76 5.34
C ASP A 116 -21.99 9.36 3.86
N SER A 117 -21.21 8.29 3.65
CA SER A 117 -20.78 7.79 2.35
C SER A 117 -21.37 6.41 2.11
N PHE A 118 -22.45 6.36 1.32
CA PHE A 118 -23.29 5.17 1.14
C PHE A 118 -24.13 5.24 -0.16
N PHE A 119 -24.74 4.11 -0.53
CA PHE A 119 -25.75 4.04 -1.59
C PHE A 119 -27.12 3.70 -1.00
N ALA A 120 -28.19 4.23 -1.61
CA ALA A 120 -29.56 3.97 -1.21
C ALA A 120 -30.48 3.76 -2.42
N VAL A 121 -31.57 3.03 -2.20
CA VAL A 121 -32.65 2.81 -3.14
C VAL A 121 -33.97 3.30 -2.54
N ARG A 122 -34.80 3.90 -3.38
CA ARG A 122 -36.21 4.17 -3.10
C ARG A 122 -37.06 3.40 -4.07
N VAL A 123 -38.09 2.72 -3.57
CA VAL A 123 -39.08 2.00 -4.37
C VAL A 123 -40.47 2.54 -4.06
N GLU A 124 -41.22 2.94 -5.08
CA GLU A 124 -42.60 3.40 -4.98
C GLU A 124 -43.48 2.59 -5.95
N GLN A 125 -44.53 1.98 -5.42
CA GLN A 125 -45.54 1.23 -6.17
C GLN A 125 -46.94 1.81 -5.90
N SER A 126 -47.85 1.62 -6.85
CA SER A 126 -49.20 2.20 -6.78
C SER A 126 -49.93 1.80 -5.49
N GLY A 127 -50.45 2.78 -4.75
CA GLY A 127 -51.22 2.55 -3.52
C GLY A 127 -50.41 2.15 -2.29
N GLN A 128 -49.07 2.15 -2.37
CA GLN A 128 -48.17 1.85 -1.25
C GLN A 128 -47.34 3.10 -0.90
N ALA A 129 -46.93 3.21 0.36
CA ALA A 129 -45.96 4.22 0.77
C ALA A 129 -44.59 3.90 0.15
N PRO A 130 -43.81 4.92 -0.28
CA PRO A 130 -42.45 4.70 -0.74
C PRO A 130 -41.60 4.03 0.35
N VAL A 131 -40.74 3.09 -0.06
CA VAL A 131 -39.78 2.43 0.84
C VAL A 131 -38.38 2.89 0.47
N VAL A 132 -37.62 3.36 1.45
CA VAL A 132 -36.20 3.72 1.30
C VAL A 132 -35.33 2.72 2.06
N ARG A 133 -34.27 2.25 1.42
CA ARG A 133 -33.27 1.34 2.02
C ARG A 133 -31.87 1.75 1.61
N LEU A 134 -30.94 1.67 2.55
CA LEU A 134 -29.51 1.65 2.23
C LEU A 134 -29.15 0.32 1.58
N LEU A 135 -28.25 0.36 0.61
CA LEU A 135 -27.65 -0.83 0.02
C LEU A 135 -26.52 -1.36 0.91
N GLN A 136 -26.87 -1.66 2.15
CA GLN A 136 -26.04 -2.28 3.20
C GLN A 136 -26.96 -2.89 4.26
N THR A 137 -26.42 -3.74 5.14
CA THR A 137 -27.18 -4.42 6.21
C THR A 137 -27.08 -3.73 7.58
N GLU A 138 -26.40 -2.59 7.66
CA GLU A 138 -26.38 -1.75 8.86
C GLU A 138 -26.97 -0.38 8.54
N ALA A 139 -27.71 0.19 9.50
CA ALA A 139 -28.36 1.48 9.32
C ALA A 139 -27.37 2.64 9.43
N GLU A 140 -27.71 3.76 8.80
CA GLU A 140 -27.08 5.07 9.03
C GLU A 140 -28.14 5.99 9.62
N TYR A 141 -27.71 7.10 10.24
CA TYR A 141 -28.66 8.06 10.80
C TYR A 141 -29.65 8.53 9.72
N GLY A 142 -30.95 8.42 10.01
CA GLY A 142 -32.02 8.80 9.08
C GLY A 142 -32.34 7.77 7.98
N PHE A 143 -31.59 6.68 7.82
CA PHE A 143 -31.83 5.68 6.77
C PHE A 143 -31.85 4.23 7.29
N ASP A 144 -32.93 3.51 7.00
CA ASP A 144 -33.03 2.07 7.26
C ASP A 144 -32.13 1.25 6.33
N ALA A 145 -31.59 0.14 6.84
CA ALA A 145 -30.80 -0.81 6.08
C ALA A 145 -31.65 -1.85 5.32
N CYS A 146 -31.07 -2.47 4.30
CA CYS A 146 -31.60 -3.72 3.74
C CYS A 146 -31.57 -4.83 4.82
N PRO A 147 -32.62 -5.67 4.93
CA PRO A 147 -32.66 -6.74 5.94
C PRO A 147 -31.56 -7.79 5.78
N SER A 148 -31.16 -8.07 4.54
CA SER A 148 -30.12 -9.04 4.23
C SER A 148 -29.48 -8.77 2.87
N LEU A 149 -28.32 -9.37 2.65
CA LEU A 149 -27.67 -9.43 1.34
C LEU A 149 -26.96 -10.77 1.14
N VAL A 150 -26.69 -11.07 -0.12
CA VAL A 150 -25.78 -12.14 -0.56
C VAL A 150 -24.57 -11.50 -1.23
N TYR A 151 -23.36 -11.86 -0.80
CA TYR A 151 -22.10 -11.33 -1.35
C TYR A 151 -21.39 -12.40 -2.17
N GLU A 152 -21.25 -12.21 -3.48
CA GLU A 152 -20.42 -13.04 -4.35
C GLU A 152 -19.02 -12.41 -4.49
N GLY A 153 -17.99 -13.10 -4.00
CA GLY A 153 -16.61 -12.62 -3.94
C GLY A 153 -15.77 -12.94 -5.17
N GLY A 154 -16.35 -12.88 -6.37
CA GLY A 154 -15.68 -13.24 -7.62
C GLY A 154 -14.69 -12.19 -8.13
N TYR A 155 -13.53 -12.04 -7.47
CA TYR A 155 -12.55 -11.01 -7.81
C TYR A 155 -12.20 -11.02 -9.32
N PRO A 156 -12.18 -9.87 -10.00
CA PRO A 156 -12.13 -8.49 -9.49
C PRO A 156 -13.48 -7.80 -9.30
N ILE A 157 -14.59 -8.53 -9.36
CA ILE A 157 -15.95 -7.97 -9.24
C ILE A 157 -16.59 -8.50 -7.95
N ALA A 158 -16.94 -7.60 -7.03
CA ALA A 158 -17.84 -7.92 -5.94
C ALA A 158 -19.29 -7.78 -6.43
N ARG A 159 -20.10 -8.85 -6.37
CA ARG A 159 -21.53 -8.77 -6.67
C ARG A 159 -22.35 -8.92 -5.41
N LEU A 160 -23.11 -7.88 -5.07
CA LEU A 160 -23.97 -7.87 -3.89
C LEU A 160 -25.42 -7.90 -4.34
N PHE A 161 -26.20 -8.83 -3.80
CA PHE A 161 -27.63 -8.97 -4.06
C PHE A 161 -28.37 -8.59 -2.78
N PHE A 162 -29.11 -7.49 -2.84
CA PHE A 162 -29.80 -6.92 -1.68
C PHE A 162 -31.26 -7.32 -1.64
N ASP A 163 -31.73 -7.76 -0.48
CA ASP A 163 -33.15 -7.80 -0.17
C ASP A 163 -33.61 -6.39 0.20
N THR A 164 -34.50 -5.79 -0.60
CA THR A 164 -35.02 -4.45 -0.32
C THR A 164 -36.27 -4.46 0.56
N ALA A 165 -36.79 -5.65 0.91
CA ALA A 165 -38.13 -5.84 1.47
C ALA A 165 -39.25 -5.26 0.59
N THR A 166 -39.03 -5.21 -0.73
CA THR A 166 -40.01 -4.82 -1.74
C THR A 166 -39.97 -5.80 -2.91
N PRO A 167 -40.95 -5.76 -3.84
CA PRO A 167 -40.91 -6.56 -5.08
C PRO A 167 -39.79 -6.16 -6.07
N VAL A 168 -38.88 -5.25 -5.71
CA VAL A 168 -37.73 -4.86 -6.53
C VAL A 168 -36.45 -5.46 -5.95
N SER A 169 -35.81 -6.36 -6.70
CA SER A 169 -34.49 -6.87 -6.37
C SER A 169 -33.42 -5.88 -6.84
N VAL A 170 -32.36 -5.70 -6.04
CA VAL A 170 -31.25 -4.79 -6.36
C VAL A 170 -29.93 -5.55 -6.31
N ARG A 171 -29.13 -5.39 -7.36
CA ARG A 171 -27.80 -5.99 -7.51
C ARG A 171 -26.77 -4.89 -7.73
N MET A 172 -25.65 -4.93 -7.03
CA MET A 172 -24.50 -4.04 -7.24
C MET A 172 -23.30 -4.85 -7.74
N ASP A 173 -22.78 -4.50 -8.92
CA ASP A 173 -21.44 -4.91 -9.34
C ASP A 173 -20.46 -3.79 -8.96
N ALA A 174 -19.56 -4.05 -8.01
CA ALA A 174 -18.53 -3.12 -7.59
C ALA A 174 -17.15 -3.59 -8.05
N PHE A 175 -16.41 -2.73 -8.73
CA PHE A 175 -15.09 -3.07 -9.28
C PHE A 175 -14.23 -1.82 -9.52
N ASN A 176 -12.93 -2.06 -9.68
CA ASN A 176 -12.03 -1.16 -10.40
C ASN A 176 -11.52 -1.94 -11.62
N PRO A 177 -11.28 -1.30 -12.77
CA PRO A 177 -10.87 -2.02 -13.97
C PRO A 177 -9.65 -2.91 -13.72
N LEU A 178 -9.75 -4.18 -14.11
CA LEU A 178 -8.63 -5.13 -14.09
C LEU A 178 -8.52 -5.74 -15.48
N ILE A 179 -7.49 -5.33 -16.19
CA ILE A 179 -7.24 -5.75 -17.56
C ILE A 179 -5.82 -6.31 -17.60
N PRO A 180 -5.64 -7.65 -17.67
CA PRO A 180 -4.31 -8.21 -17.78
C PRO A 180 -3.59 -7.66 -19.01
N THR A 181 -2.27 -7.48 -18.92
CA THR A 181 -1.37 -6.85 -19.89
C THR A 181 -1.54 -5.34 -20.09
N ASP A 182 -2.50 -4.71 -19.40
CA ASP A 182 -2.75 -3.26 -19.44
C ASP A 182 -2.73 -2.69 -18.02
N ALA A 183 -1.53 -2.41 -17.50
CA ALA A 183 -1.40 -1.93 -16.13
C ALA A 183 -1.81 -0.46 -15.99
N ASP A 184 -1.84 0.34 -17.05
CA ASP A 184 -2.31 1.73 -17.02
C ASP A 184 -3.81 1.80 -16.76
N ASN A 185 -4.64 1.09 -17.54
CA ASN A 185 -6.08 1.01 -17.26
C ASN A 185 -6.37 0.25 -15.95
N SER A 186 -5.47 -0.65 -15.52
CA SER A 186 -5.54 -1.28 -14.20
C SER A 186 -5.03 -0.41 -13.04
N SER A 187 -4.52 0.80 -13.33
CA SER A 187 -4.02 1.80 -12.35
C SER A 187 -4.88 3.07 -12.32
N ILE A 188 -6.15 2.99 -12.74
CA ILE A 188 -7.07 4.12 -12.67
C ILE A 188 -7.50 4.33 -11.20
N PRO A 189 -7.42 5.56 -10.65
CA PRO A 189 -7.79 5.84 -9.26
C PRO A 189 -9.31 5.99 -9.10
N CYS A 190 -10.02 4.86 -9.17
CA CYS A 190 -11.49 4.84 -9.08
C CYS A 190 -12.09 3.58 -8.45
N ALA A 191 -13.33 3.68 -8.01
CA ALA A 191 -14.24 2.58 -7.72
C ALA A 191 -15.55 2.80 -8.49
N ILE A 192 -15.99 1.79 -9.25
CA ILE A 192 -17.17 1.84 -10.10
C ILE A 192 -18.23 0.90 -9.53
N PHE A 193 -19.46 1.40 -9.41
CA PHE A 193 -20.61 0.67 -8.86
C PHE A 193 -21.74 0.68 -9.89
N ARG A 194 -22.00 -0.47 -10.52
CA ARG A 194 -23.13 -0.65 -11.43
C ARG A 194 -24.29 -1.26 -10.65
N ILE A 195 -25.33 -0.47 -10.41
CA ILE A 195 -26.47 -0.88 -9.60
C ILE A 195 -27.64 -1.17 -10.54
N THR A 196 -28.05 -2.43 -10.59
CA THR A 196 -29.18 -2.92 -11.38
C THR A 196 -30.37 -3.13 -10.47
N ALA A 197 -31.51 -2.51 -10.80
CA ALA A 197 -32.78 -2.78 -10.14
C ALA A 197 -33.70 -3.54 -11.11
N LYS A 198 -34.36 -4.59 -10.61
CA LYS A 198 -35.30 -5.41 -11.38
C LYS A 198 -36.65 -5.46 -10.66
N ASN A 199 -37.72 -5.19 -11.40
CA ASN A 199 -39.07 -5.31 -10.87
C ASN A 199 -39.58 -6.75 -11.00
N GLU A 200 -39.59 -7.49 -9.90
CA GLU A 200 -40.10 -8.87 -9.83
C GLU A 200 -41.60 -8.92 -9.50
N GLY A 201 -42.21 -7.75 -9.21
CA GLY A 201 -43.62 -7.62 -8.89
C GLY A 201 -44.54 -7.62 -10.13
N SER A 202 -45.85 -7.59 -9.86
CA SER A 202 -46.89 -7.51 -10.89
C SER A 202 -47.33 -6.09 -11.24
N GLU A 203 -46.88 -5.08 -10.49
CA GLU A 203 -47.24 -3.68 -10.68
C GLU A 203 -46.00 -2.87 -11.10
N ARG A 204 -46.21 -1.77 -11.82
CA ARG A 204 -45.12 -0.85 -12.18
C ARG A 204 -44.45 -0.29 -10.92
N ALA A 205 -43.11 -0.28 -10.89
CA ALA A 205 -42.31 0.31 -9.83
C ALA A 205 -41.59 1.58 -10.31
N ARG A 206 -41.67 2.65 -9.52
CA ARG A 206 -40.79 3.83 -9.65
C ARG A 206 -39.63 3.64 -8.71
N VAL A 207 -38.43 3.47 -9.27
CA VAL A 207 -37.21 3.25 -8.52
C VAL A 207 -36.33 4.48 -8.62
N SER A 208 -35.64 4.86 -7.55
CA SER A 208 -34.61 5.90 -7.60
C SER A 208 -33.41 5.45 -6.79
N LEU A 209 -32.22 5.68 -7.33
CA LEU A 209 -30.96 5.36 -6.69
C LEU A 209 -30.26 6.64 -6.27
N LEU A 210 -29.60 6.59 -5.12
CA LEU A 210 -28.85 7.69 -4.52
C LEU A 210 -27.45 7.19 -4.12
N GLY A 211 -26.43 7.97 -4.43
CA GLY A 211 -25.10 7.86 -3.87
C GLY A 211 -24.80 9.13 -3.07
N SER A 212 -24.35 8.96 -1.84
CA SER A 212 -23.92 10.03 -0.95
C SER A 212 -22.43 9.92 -0.69
N LEU A 213 -21.76 11.07 -0.54
CA LEU A 213 -20.33 11.15 -0.23
C LEU A 213 -20.03 12.41 0.57
N GLN A 214 -19.24 12.27 1.63
CA GLN A 214 -18.64 13.39 2.33
C GLN A 214 -17.39 13.89 1.60
N ASN A 215 -17.20 15.21 1.51
CA ASN A 215 -15.95 15.77 1.01
C ASN A 215 -14.85 15.64 2.07
N ALA A 216 -14.11 14.54 1.99
CA ALA A 216 -13.00 14.24 2.87
C ALA A 216 -11.64 14.74 2.32
N VAL A 217 -11.62 15.66 1.34
CA VAL A 217 -10.37 16.26 0.86
C VAL A 217 -9.71 17.04 2.01
N GLY A 218 -8.40 16.91 2.16
CA GLY A 218 -7.64 17.47 3.28
C GLY A 218 -7.43 16.47 4.42
N TRP A 219 -8.25 15.43 4.54
CA TRP A 219 -8.09 14.43 5.61
C TRP A 219 -6.84 13.57 5.44
N ASP A 220 -6.15 13.31 6.54
CA ASP A 220 -4.91 12.51 6.61
C ASP A 220 -5.17 11.00 6.81
N GLY A 221 -6.44 10.60 6.99
CA GLY A 221 -6.82 9.23 7.31
C GLY A 221 -6.74 8.87 8.80
N ILE A 222 -6.25 9.76 9.66
CA ILE A 222 -5.98 9.50 11.08
C ILE A 222 -6.92 10.33 11.96
N ALA A 223 -7.07 11.63 11.68
CA ALA A 223 -7.87 12.53 12.50
C ALA A 223 -9.33 12.05 12.58
N PRO A 224 -9.97 12.07 13.75
CA PRO A 224 -11.36 11.65 13.88
C PRO A 224 -12.28 12.59 13.10
N ILE A 225 -13.33 12.02 12.51
CA ILE A 225 -14.40 12.76 11.83
C ILE A 225 -15.67 12.64 12.67
N GLU A 226 -16.21 13.78 13.12
CA GLU A 226 -17.46 13.87 13.87
C GLU A 226 -18.53 14.56 13.02
N GLY A 227 -19.39 13.76 12.38
CA GLY A 227 -20.35 14.26 11.40
C GLY A 227 -19.60 14.92 10.23
N VAL A 228 -19.67 16.25 10.12
CA VAL A 228 -18.96 17.05 9.11
C VAL A 228 -17.76 17.84 9.68
N ALA A 229 -17.38 17.60 10.94
CA ALA A 229 -16.26 18.28 11.60
C ALA A 229 -15.01 17.38 11.61
N CYS A 230 -13.87 17.97 11.29
CA CYS A 230 -12.53 17.37 11.41
C CYS A 230 -11.50 18.49 11.37
N THR A 231 -10.48 18.44 12.23
CA THR A 231 -9.44 19.49 12.31
C THR A 231 -8.65 19.68 11.02
N GLU A 232 -8.55 18.63 10.19
CA GLU A 232 -7.82 18.65 8.92
C GLU A 232 -8.65 19.23 7.77
N TYR A 233 -9.95 19.46 7.96
CA TYR A 233 -10.80 20.09 6.96
C TYR A 233 -10.54 21.59 6.88
N GLY A 234 -10.50 22.10 5.66
CA GLY A 234 -10.10 23.48 5.42
C GLY A 234 -10.63 23.98 4.09
N ARG A 235 -11.66 24.83 4.16
CA ARG A 235 -12.27 25.48 2.99
C ARG A 235 -12.67 24.46 1.90
N ASN A 236 -13.19 23.32 2.32
CA ASN A 236 -13.72 22.30 1.41
C ASN A 236 -14.87 22.90 0.58
N ARG A 237 -14.95 22.48 -0.68
CA ARG A 237 -15.99 22.92 -1.60
C ARG A 237 -16.44 21.79 -2.50
N ASN A 238 -17.76 21.74 -2.69
CA ASN A 238 -18.43 20.82 -3.61
C ASN A 238 -19.00 21.60 -4.79
N ARG A 239 -18.84 21.06 -6.01
CA ARG A 239 -19.39 21.63 -7.25
C ARG A 239 -20.11 20.56 -8.06
N LEU A 240 -21.40 20.76 -8.31
CA LEU A 240 -22.22 19.91 -9.14
C LEU A 240 -22.05 20.27 -10.62
N LEU A 241 -21.34 19.42 -11.35
CA LEU A 241 -21.14 19.49 -12.79
C LEU A 241 -22.17 18.60 -13.49
N ARG A 242 -22.88 19.16 -14.47
CA ARG A 242 -23.82 18.42 -15.32
C ARG A 242 -23.39 18.52 -16.76
N ASN A 243 -23.32 17.38 -17.42
CA ASN A 243 -23.05 17.29 -18.86
C ASN A 243 -24.05 16.30 -19.50
N ARG A 244 -23.89 16.01 -20.80
CA ARG A 244 -24.77 15.06 -21.50
C ARG A 244 -24.61 13.61 -21.03
N ARG A 245 -23.48 13.28 -20.38
CA ARG A 245 -23.15 11.93 -19.90
C ARG A 245 -23.67 11.66 -18.49
N GLY A 246 -23.93 12.69 -17.69
CA GLY A 246 -24.48 12.53 -16.35
C GLY A 246 -24.26 13.71 -15.43
N CYS A 247 -24.14 13.41 -14.14
CA CYS A 247 -23.95 14.38 -13.08
C CYS A 247 -22.77 13.97 -12.19
N THR A 248 -21.86 14.91 -11.94
CA THR A 248 -20.66 14.69 -11.13
C THR A 248 -20.60 15.76 -10.05
N VAL A 249 -20.41 15.37 -8.80
CA VAL A 249 -19.97 16.31 -7.77
C VAL A 249 -18.46 16.24 -7.69
N LEU A 250 -17.79 17.32 -8.05
CA LEU A 250 -16.37 17.51 -7.81
C LEU A 250 -16.16 18.12 -6.43
N MET A 251 -15.26 17.52 -5.66
CA MET A 251 -14.92 17.90 -4.30
C MET A 251 -13.44 18.30 -4.27
N ASP A 252 -13.17 19.50 -3.78
CA ASP A 252 -11.82 20.05 -3.68
C ASP A 252 -11.63 20.83 -2.37
N ALA A 253 -10.36 21.04 -2.03
CA ALA A 253 -9.90 22.11 -1.15
C ALA A 253 -9.03 23.05 -2.02
N PRO A 254 -9.20 24.38 -1.95
CA PRO A 254 -8.51 25.31 -2.83
C PRO A 254 -6.98 25.21 -2.66
N ALA A 255 -6.25 25.25 -3.79
CA ALA A 255 -4.80 25.40 -3.79
C ALA A 255 -4.39 26.82 -3.34
N GLU A 256 -5.20 27.82 -3.71
CA GLU A 256 -4.92 29.24 -3.44
C GLU A 256 -6.19 30.02 -3.01
N PRO A 257 -6.11 30.88 -1.96
CA PRO A 257 -5.06 30.82 -0.95
C PRO A 257 -5.10 29.47 -0.23
N PRO A 258 -3.95 28.82 -0.01
CA PRO A 258 -3.87 27.57 0.71
C PRO A 258 -4.15 27.79 2.20
N ALA A 259 -4.47 26.71 2.92
CA ALA A 259 -4.32 26.71 4.36
C ALA A 259 -2.83 26.92 4.73
N PRO A 260 -2.52 27.45 5.92
CA PRO A 260 -1.14 27.57 6.38
C PRO A 260 -0.44 26.21 6.38
N GLY A 261 0.84 26.18 6.00
CA GLY A 261 1.64 24.97 5.93
C GLY A 261 2.63 24.96 4.78
N PHE A 262 3.21 23.77 4.56
CA PHE A 262 4.18 23.57 3.50
C PHE A 262 3.53 23.61 2.11
N LEU A 263 4.19 24.33 1.21
CA LEU A 263 3.81 24.45 -0.18
C LEU A 263 4.90 23.89 -1.08
N ARG A 264 4.51 23.54 -2.29
CA ARG A 264 5.38 23.08 -3.37
C ARG A 264 5.09 23.93 -4.60
N ALA A 265 6.14 24.46 -5.19
CA ALA A 265 6.04 25.15 -6.46
C ALA A 265 6.11 24.17 -7.63
N ARG A 266 5.25 24.36 -8.63
CA ARG A 266 5.32 23.65 -9.92
C ARG A 266 5.58 24.62 -11.06
N ASP A 267 6.37 24.14 -12.03
CA ASP A 267 6.47 24.80 -13.32
C ASP A 267 5.13 24.70 -14.07
N PRO A 268 4.51 25.81 -14.48
CA PRO A 268 3.17 25.79 -15.09
C PRO A 268 3.15 25.14 -16.49
N ARG A 269 4.31 24.96 -17.14
CA ARG A 269 4.43 24.34 -18.46
C ARG A 269 4.79 22.86 -18.36
N THR A 270 5.75 22.51 -17.50
CA THR A 270 6.24 21.12 -17.39
C THR A 270 5.58 20.34 -16.27
N ARG A 271 4.82 21.00 -15.38
CA ARG A 271 4.22 20.46 -14.14
C ARG A 271 5.20 19.81 -13.17
N ARG A 272 6.50 19.99 -13.38
CA ARG A 272 7.53 19.43 -12.53
C ARG A 272 7.59 20.22 -11.23
N SER A 273 7.62 19.49 -10.12
CA SER A 273 7.81 20.06 -8.80
C SER A 273 9.23 20.58 -8.65
N GLN A 274 9.35 21.76 -8.04
CA GLN A 274 10.62 22.34 -7.68
C GLN A 274 10.99 21.90 -6.25
N ALA A 275 12.27 21.64 -6.02
CA ALA A 275 12.73 21.02 -4.78
C ALA A 275 12.82 21.98 -3.58
N THR A 276 12.73 23.30 -3.82
CA THR A 276 12.82 24.32 -2.77
C THR A 276 11.62 24.20 -1.83
N PRO A 277 11.81 23.91 -0.53
CA PRO A 277 10.73 23.91 0.44
C PRO A 277 10.16 25.32 0.60
N LEU A 278 8.84 25.43 0.60
CA LEU A 278 8.12 26.68 0.81
C LEU A 278 7.19 26.54 2.01
N LEU A 279 7.11 27.57 2.85
CA LEU A 279 6.22 27.58 4.01
C LEU A 279 5.36 28.85 4.01
N PHE A 280 4.05 28.68 4.16
CA PHE A 280 3.10 29.76 4.37
C PHE A 280 2.60 29.74 5.81
N VAL A 281 2.80 30.83 6.53
CA VAL A 281 2.28 31.07 7.88
C VAL A 281 1.32 32.24 7.78
N GLU A 282 0.07 32.03 8.19
CA GLU A 282 -0.97 33.06 8.04
C GLU A 282 -0.85 34.14 9.11
N HIS A 283 -0.64 33.74 10.36
CA HIS A 283 -0.60 34.66 11.49
C HIS A 283 0.27 34.13 12.63
N LEU A 284 1.01 35.02 13.28
CA LEU A 284 1.72 34.79 14.54
C LEU A 284 1.27 35.83 15.57
N ASP A 285 0.76 35.38 16.71
CA ASP A 285 0.23 36.23 17.78
C ASP A 285 0.99 36.03 19.10
N THR A 286 0.45 36.49 20.22
CA THR A 286 0.93 36.15 21.56
C THR A 286 0.98 34.64 21.75
N VAL A 287 1.86 34.18 22.66
CA VAL A 287 1.92 32.77 23.06
C VAL A 287 0.56 32.25 23.50
N GLU A 288 -0.20 33.08 24.23
CA GLU A 288 -1.54 32.74 24.70
C GLU A 288 -2.51 32.50 23.54
N ALA A 289 -2.61 33.45 22.60
CA ALA A 289 -3.54 33.37 21.47
C ALA A 289 -3.17 32.19 20.55
N MET A 290 -1.87 32.04 20.24
CA MET A 290 -1.39 30.92 19.43
C MET A 290 -1.61 29.55 20.10
N ALA A 291 -1.55 29.48 21.44
CA ALA A 291 -1.90 28.26 22.17
C ALA A 291 -3.43 28.01 22.14
N GLN A 292 -4.27 29.05 22.05
CA GLN A 292 -5.73 28.91 22.00
C GLN A 292 -6.25 28.56 20.59
N ASP A 293 -5.56 28.96 19.52
CA ASP A 293 -5.95 28.76 18.11
C ASP A 293 -5.88 27.32 17.59
N GLY A 294 -5.35 26.39 18.39
CA GLY A 294 -5.31 24.96 18.07
C GLY A 294 -3.97 24.46 17.55
N PRO A 295 -3.87 23.18 17.15
CA PRO A 295 -2.58 22.53 16.84
C PRO A 295 -1.87 23.09 15.60
N GLY A 296 -2.62 23.74 14.68
CA GLY A 296 -2.06 24.28 13.45
C GLY A 296 -1.03 25.38 13.67
N THR A 297 -1.22 26.24 14.67
CA THR A 297 -0.32 27.37 14.95
C THR A 297 1.01 26.90 15.55
N VAL A 298 0.95 25.91 16.45
CA VAL A 298 2.14 25.24 16.99
C VAL A 298 2.97 24.63 15.86
N HIS A 299 2.32 23.89 14.95
CA HIS A 299 3.01 23.24 13.84
C HIS A 299 3.68 24.24 12.90
N GLN A 300 3.08 25.43 12.73
CA GLN A 300 3.67 26.51 11.93
C GLN A 300 4.96 27.07 12.54
N VAL A 301 5.01 27.26 13.86
CA VAL A 301 6.23 27.71 14.56
C VAL A 301 7.31 26.61 14.52
N GLU A 302 6.94 25.36 14.72
CA GLU A 302 7.85 24.21 14.55
C GLU A 302 8.40 24.10 13.13
N ALA A 303 7.54 24.27 12.13
CA ALA A 303 7.91 24.23 10.72
C ALA A 303 8.90 25.36 10.38
N LEU A 304 8.70 26.57 10.90
CA LEU A 304 9.64 27.69 10.76
C LEU A 304 11.02 27.32 11.34
N VAL A 305 11.08 26.82 12.57
CA VAL A 305 12.34 26.41 13.21
C VAL A 305 13.03 25.30 12.41
N GLY A 306 12.28 24.30 11.95
CA GLY A 306 12.79 23.16 11.18
C GLY A 306 13.33 23.54 9.80
N LEU A 307 13.02 24.74 9.30
CA LEU A 307 13.57 25.27 8.06
C LEU A 307 14.93 25.96 8.24
N ALA A 308 15.34 26.30 9.46
CA ALA A 308 16.54 27.10 9.69
C ALA A 308 17.83 26.50 9.09
N ASP A 309 17.95 25.16 9.02
CA ASP A 309 19.12 24.49 8.43
C ASP A 309 18.94 24.11 6.95
N ARG A 310 17.91 24.66 6.27
CA ARG A 310 17.57 24.34 4.88
C ARG A 310 17.63 25.58 4.01
N ASN A 311 18.02 25.40 2.76
CA ASN A 311 17.84 26.40 1.72
C ASN A 311 16.36 26.41 1.28
N ALA A 312 15.54 27.20 1.96
CA ALA A 312 14.09 27.29 1.78
C ALA A 312 13.60 28.75 1.83
N ALA A 313 12.31 28.95 1.56
CA ALA A 313 11.65 30.25 1.73
C ALA A 313 10.39 30.10 2.57
N ALA A 314 10.14 31.08 3.44
CA ALA A 314 8.93 31.15 4.25
C ALA A 314 8.32 32.55 4.18
N VAL A 315 7.00 32.62 4.28
CA VAL A 315 6.28 33.89 4.42
C VAL A 315 5.34 33.84 5.62
N VAL A 316 5.44 34.86 6.49
CA VAL A 316 4.52 35.12 7.60
C VAL A 316 3.65 36.30 7.19
N ALA A 317 2.37 36.04 6.89
CA ALA A 317 1.45 37.05 6.37
C ALA A 317 1.00 38.06 7.44
N SER A 318 1.13 37.75 8.73
CA SER A 318 0.90 38.69 9.81
C SER A 318 1.64 38.27 11.08
N ALA A 319 2.16 39.27 11.80
CA ALA A 319 2.77 39.10 13.11
C ALA A 319 2.29 40.24 14.02
N SER A 320 1.71 39.89 15.18
CA SER A 320 1.13 40.87 16.10
C SER A 320 2.18 41.59 16.95
N GLU A 321 1.80 42.71 17.57
CA GLU A 321 2.63 43.36 18.60
C GLU A 321 2.97 42.40 19.75
N GLY A 322 2.01 41.54 20.12
CA GLY A 322 2.15 40.55 21.17
C GLY A 322 3.19 39.48 20.85
N PHE A 323 3.26 39.01 19.59
CA PHE A 323 4.29 38.08 19.16
C PHE A 323 5.70 38.64 19.42
N PHE A 324 5.95 39.88 19.00
CA PHE A 324 7.25 40.53 19.22
C PHE A 324 7.49 40.89 20.71
N ALA A 325 6.46 41.10 21.51
CA ALA A 325 6.62 41.29 22.95
C ALA A 325 7.02 39.99 23.67
N ASP A 326 6.47 38.85 23.24
CA ASP A 326 6.72 37.53 23.85
C ASP A 326 8.02 36.89 23.35
N LEU A 327 8.40 37.13 22.09
CA LEU A 327 9.53 36.46 21.44
C LEU A 327 10.86 36.55 22.23
N PRO A 328 11.30 37.72 22.74
CA PRO A 328 12.54 37.80 23.54
C PRO A 328 12.45 37.13 24.91
N ARG A 329 11.23 36.88 25.40
CA ARG A 329 10.93 36.34 26.74
C ARG A 329 10.50 34.87 26.70
N ALA A 330 10.48 34.24 25.53
CA ALA A 330 9.97 32.89 25.34
C ALA A 330 10.60 31.84 26.28
N GLN A 331 11.89 31.98 26.62
CA GLN A 331 12.58 31.11 27.58
C GLN A 331 12.15 31.37 29.03
N ASP A 332 11.86 32.62 29.41
CA ASP A 332 11.40 32.99 30.75
C ASP A 332 9.93 32.60 30.99
N LEU A 333 9.11 32.61 29.93
CA LEU A 333 7.70 32.23 29.96
C LEU A 333 7.48 30.74 30.31
N ILE A 334 8.47 29.88 30.08
CA ILE A 334 8.44 28.45 30.45
C ILE A 334 8.32 28.24 31.96
N HIS A 335 8.86 29.15 32.76
CA HIS A 335 8.97 28.98 34.22
C HIS A 335 8.12 29.97 35.05
N GLY A 336 7.34 30.84 34.41
CA GLY A 336 6.80 32.05 35.08
C GLY A 336 5.37 32.45 34.73
N TRP A 337 4.53 31.55 34.20
CA TRP A 337 3.13 31.85 33.89
C TRP A 337 2.23 31.74 35.14
N GLU A 338 1.44 32.77 35.44
CA GLU A 338 0.68 32.90 36.71
C GLU A 338 -0.33 31.75 36.96
N ASP A 339 -0.77 31.05 35.91
CA ASP A 339 -1.78 29.97 35.96
C ASP A 339 -1.24 28.55 35.68
N LEU A 340 0.08 28.36 35.54
CA LEU A 340 0.70 27.06 35.29
C LEU A 340 1.66 26.69 36.42
N GLU A 341 1.27 25.70 37.23
CA GLU A 341 2.07 25.17 38.34
C GLU A 341 2.83 23.92 37.87
N VAL A 342 4.16 23.95 37.92
CA VAL A 342 4.99 22.79 37.59
C VAL A 342 5.02 21.82 38.77
N PHE A 343 4.47 20.62 38.56
CA PHE A 343 4.53 19.53 39.55
C PHE A 343 5.89 18.82 39.51
N GLU A 344 6.37 18.50 38.31
CA GLU A 344 7.68 17.89 38.07
C GLU A 344 8.18 18.21 36.64
N ASP A 345 9.40 18.73 36.54
CA ASP A 345 10.11 19.00 35.28
C ASP A 345 11.24 18.00 35.00
N PHE A 346 11.54 17.11 35.95
CA PHE A 346 12.60 16.11 35.87
C PHE A 346 14.02 16.69 35.67
N GLU A 347 14.25 17.96 36.02
CA GLU A 347 15.57 18.59 35.94
C GLU A 347 16.46 18.29 37.16
N LYS A 348 15.89 17.64 38.18
CA LYS A 348 16.61 17.24 39.40
C LYS A 348 17.63 16.13 39.12
N PRO A 349 18.72 16.05 39.91
CA PRO A 349 19.76 15.03 39.71
C PRO A 349 19.29 13.58 40.01
N ASN A 350 18.09 13.39 40.56
CA ASN A 350 17.46 12.09 40.81
C ASN A 350 15.93 12.25 40.91
N TYR A 351 15.21 11.12 41.06
CA TYR A 351 13.75 11.08 41.20
C TYR A 351 13.24 11.46 42.61
N GLU A 352 13.75 12.56 43.18
CA GLU A 352 13.33 13.04 44.50
C GLU A 352 11.81 13.28 44.55
N GLY A 353 11.11 12.67 45.52
CA GLY A 353 9.65 12.73 45.61
C GLY A 353 8.90 11.67 44.80
N TRP A 354 9.62 10.76 44.14
CA TRP A 354 9.08 9.60 43.45
C TRP A 354 9.70 8.30 43.97
N THR A 355 8.97 7.19 43.84
CA THR A 355 9.42 5.84 44.21
C THR A 355 9.51 5.00 42.95
N ALA A 356 10.73 4.54 42.62
CA ALA A 356 10.98 3.68 41.46
C ALA A 356 10.98 2.20 41.87
N GLU A 357 10.26 1.39 41.11
CA GLU A 357 10.20 -0.07 41.19
C GLU A 357 10.67 -0.66 39.84
N GLY A 358 11.39 -1.78 39.88
CA GLY A 358 11.94 -2.42 38.68
C GLY A 358 13.20 -1.73 38.12
N GLU A 359 13.57 -2.11 36.90
CA GLU A 359 14.83 -1.67 36.26
C GLU A 359 14.61 -0.57 35.20
N GLY A 360 13.36 -0.32 34.79
CA GLY A 360 13.02 0.57 33.68
C GLY A 360 13.38 2.05 33.82
N PHE A 361 13.37 2.60 35.04
CA PHE A 361 13.51 4.06 35.23
C PHE A 361 14.95 4.50 35.58
N GLY A 362 15.84 3.57 35.91
CA GLY A 362 17.18 3.92 36.40
C GLY A 362 17.17 4.67 37.74
N ARG A 363 18.25 5.42 38.03
CA ARG A 363 18.41 6.17 39.30
C ARG A 363 18.15 7.68 39.18
N ALA A 364 18.07 8.20 37.96
CA ALA A 364 17.88 9.61 37.66
C ALA A 364 17.25 9.79 36.27
N PRO A 365 16.61 10.95 36.02
CA PRO A 365 16.12 11.33 34.69
C PRO A 365 17.19 11.18 33.59
N SER A 366 16.76 10.79 32.39
CA SER A 366 17.60 10.77 31.19
C SER A 366 17.94 12.17 30.72
N LYS A 367 19.01 12.29 29.93
CA LYS A 367 19.45 13.52 29.27
C LYS A 367 18.99 13.63 27.81
N GLY A 368 18.03 12.79 27.39
CA GLY A 368 17.42 12.83 26.06
C GLY A 368 17.34 11.43 25.42
N THR A 369 17.91 11.32 24.21
CA THR A 369 17.89 10.07 23.43
C THR A 369 18.85 9.04 24.01
N GLU A 370 18.37 7.84 24.31
CA GLU A 370 19.20 6.72 24.75
C GLU A 370 19.85 5.98 23.56
N SER A 371 20.93 5.25 23.82
CA SER A 371 21.67 4.55 22.77
C SER A 371 20.80 3.48 22.09
N GLY A 372 20.63 3.57 20.76
CA GLY A 372 19.84 2.63 19.96
C GLY A 372 18.37 3.03 19.76
N GLN A 373 17.92 4.08 20.44
CA GLN A 373 16.58 4.66 20.31
C GLN A 373 16.49 5.54 19.05
N GLN A 374 15.28 5.74 18.51
CA GLN A 374 15.09 6.82 17.53
C GLN A 374 15.23 8.18 18.26
N ALA A 375 15.42 9.28 17.52
CA ALA A 375 15.66 10.58 18.13
C ALA A 375 14.47 11.02 19.01
N VAL A 376 14.71 11.13 20.32
CA VAL A 376 13.74 11.63 21.29
C VAL A 376 13.68 13.15 21.20
N THR A 377 12.49 13.66 20.94
CA THR A 377 12.26 15.10 20.72
C THR A 377 10.99 15.54 21.46
N GLY A 378 10.80 16.84 21.63
CA GLY A 378 9.56 17.37 22.23
C GLY A 378 9.53 17.43 23.75
N PHE A 379 10.60 17.04 24.45
CA PHE A 379 10.81 17.32 25.89
C PHE A 379 11.42 18.71 26.10
N VAL A 380 11.29 19.27 27.30
CA VAL A 380 11.73 20.61 27.71
C VAL A 380 12.91 20.46 28.67
N GLY A 381 13.93 21.31 28.54
CA GLY A 381 15.07 21.30 29.46
C GLY A 381 16.09 20.21 29.12
N GLU A 382 16.79 19.70 30.15
CA GLU A 382 17.82 18.67 30.00
C GLU A 382 17.38 17.30 30.55
N GLY A 383 16.27 17.19 31.26
CA GLY A 383 15.85 15.98 31.97
C GLY A 383 14.53 15.40 31.47
N LEU A 384 14.40 14.06 31.40
CA LEU A 384 13.11 13.39 31.19
C LEU A 384 13.06 11.98 31.79
N VAL A 385 11.86 11.45 32.01
CA VAL A 385 11.67 10.00 32.15
C VAL A 385 11.80 9.36 30.77
N ASN A 386 12.67 8.35 30.67
CA ASN A 386 12.85 7.54 29.46
C ASN A 386 13.21 6.10 29.90
N THR A 387 12.34 5.15 29.58
CA THR A 387 12.51 3.75 29.99
C THR A 387 13.22 2.85 28.96
N TYR A 388 13.66 3.40 27.82
CA TYR A 388 14.44 2.68 26.79
C TYR A 388 15.90 2.44 27.23
N ARG A 389 16.16 1.59 28.24
CA ARG A 389 17.49 1.49 28.88
C ARG A 389 17.96 0.04 29.19
N PRO A 390 18.71 -0.67 28.33
CA PRO A 390 19.14 -0.38 26.96
C PRO A 390 18.24 -1.12 25.95
N GLY A 391 17.21 -0.42 25.47
CA GLY A 391 16.12 -1.03 24.70
C GLY A 391 14.83 -1.18 25.51
N ASP A 392 13.82 -1.82 24.92
CA ASP A 392 12.48 -2.02 25.50
C ASP A 392 12.41 -3.13 26.56
N SER A 393 13.50 -3.89 26.77
CA SER A 393 13.48 -5.04 27.69
C SER A 393 13.20 -4.73 29.18
N PRO A 394 13.72 -3.64 29.77
CA PRO A 394 13.52 -3.34 31.19
C PRO A 394 12.08 -2.92 31.49
N LYS A 395 11.57 -3.34 32.66
CA LYS A 395 10.22 -2.99 33.14
C LYS A 395 10.30 -2.25 34.46
N GLY A 396 9.29 -1.46 34.77
CA GLY A 396 9.21 -0.80 36.06
C GLY A 396 7.95 0.01 36.29
N ARG A 397 7.94 0.69 37.44
CA ARG A 397 6.92 1.66 37.81
C ARG A 397 7.58 2.82 38.56
N LEU A 398 7.17 4.04 38.27
CA LEU A 398 7.58 5.25 38.99
C LEU A 398 6.34 5.91 39.59
N THR A 399 6.26 5.96 40.92
CA THR A 399 5.08 6.45 41.66
C THR A 399 5.38 7.76 42.39
N SER A 400 4.57 8.79 42.19
CA SER A 400 4.79 10.11 42.80
C SER A 400 4.44 10.16 44.30
N LYS A 401 4.92 11.21 44.98
CA LYS A 401 4.34 11.66 46.26
C LYS A 401 2.85 11.99 46.06
N PRO A 402 2.00 11.77 47.08
CA PRO A 402 0.59 12.11 46.98
C PRO A 402 0.40 13.64 46.96
N PHE A 403 -0.61 14.10 46.23
CA PHE A 403 -0.96 15.52 46.09
C PHE A 403 -2.48 15.70 46.04
N THR A 404 -2.95 16.90 46.37
CA THR A 404 -4.38 17.26 46.26
C THR A 404 -4.64 17.87 44.90
N ILE A 405 -5.69 17.42 44.21
CA ILE A 405 -6.10 18.00 42.92
C ILE A 405 -6.79 19.34 43.19
N GLU A 406 -6.07 20.45 43.04
CA GLU A 406 -6.61 21.80 43.29
C GLU A 406 -7.02 22.53 42.01
N ARG A 407 -6.38 22.19 40.88
CA ARG A 407 -6.57 22.77 39.56
C ARG A 407 -7.44 21.88 38.67
N ARG A 408 -8.13 22.47 37.68
CA ARG A 408 -9.05 21.74 36.79
C ARG A 408 -8.35 20.79 35.81
N TYR A 409 -7.16 21.13 35.35
CA TYR A 409 -6.43 20.37 34.34
C TYR A 409 -5.07 19.89 34.86
N ILE A 410 -4.68 18.72 34.38
CA ILE A 410 -3.32 18.19 34.50
C ILE A 410 -2.79 17.99 33.09
N GLY A 411 -1.61 18.52 32.80
CA GLY A 411 -0.92 18.27 31.53
C GLY A 411 0.48 17.70 31.72
N PHE A 412 0.98 17.04 30.70
CA PHE A 412 2.32 16.48 30.65
C PHE A 412 2.73 16.16 29.21
N LEU A 413 4.02 16.08 28.96
CA LEU A 413 4.60 15.62 27.69
C LEU A 413 4.75 14.10 27.73
N ILE A 414 4.23 13.39 26.71
CA ILE A 414 4.28 11.93 26.64
C ILE A 414 4.68 11.42 25.25
N GLY A 415 5.62 10.49 25.24
CA GLY A 415 6.07 9.72 24.07
C GLY A 415 6.23 8.24 24.42
N GLY A 416 6.67 7.43 23.47
CA GLY A 416 6.82 5.98 23.62
C GLY A 416 5.57 5.19 23.18
N GLY A 417 5.39 4.01 23.76
CA GLY A 417 4.41 3.01 23.35
C GLY A 417 2.95 3.35 23.59
N ASN A 418 2.10 2.78 22.73
CA ASN A 418 0.65 2.86 22.82
C ASN A 418 0.04 1.60 23.47
N TYR A 419 0.42 1.30 24.71
CA TYR A 419 -0.06 0.14 25.45
C TYR A 419 -0.81 0.56 26.72
N PRO A 420 -2.14 0.75 26.66
CA PRO A 420 -2.92 1.19 27.81
C PRO A 420 -2.73 0.27 29.01
N ASN A 421 -2.48 0.83 30.19
CA ASN A 421 -2.24 0.14 31.47
C ASN A 421 -0.95 -0.71 31.56
N GLU A 422 -0.23 -0.92 30.47
CA GLU A 422 1.03 -1.66 30.44
C GLU A 422 2.24 -0.73 30.26
N THR A 423 2.16 0.24 29.35
CA THR A 423 3.21 1.24 29.11
C THR A 423 2.53 2.61 28.96
N CYS A 424 2.37 3.31 30.10
CA CYS A 424 1.49 4.47 30.22
C CYS A 424 1.79 5.33 31.45
N ILE A 425 1.14 6.50 31.54
CA ILE A 425 0.98 7.25 32.80
C ILE A 425 -0.47 7.14 33.28
N ASN A 426 -0.63 6.90 34.58
CA ASN A 426 -1.91 6.76 35.26
C ASN A 426 -2.08 7.84 36.33
N LEU A 427 -3.32 8.29 36.52
CA LEU A 427 -3.77 9.03 37.69
C LEU A 427 -4.50 8.07 38.63
N VAL A 428 -4.01 7.95 39.85
CA VAL A 428 -4.59 7.06 40.88
C VAL A 428 -5.26 7.89 41.96
N VAL A 429 -6.53 7.65 42.22
CA VAL A 429 -7.34 8.30 43.26
C VAL A 429 -8.06 7.23 44.07
N ASP A 430 -8.01 7.32 45.39
CA ASP A 430 -8.61 6.33 46.29
C ASP A 430 -8.15 4.86 46.05
N GLY A 431 -6.96 4.67 45.47
CA GLY A 431 -6.38 3.36 45.15
C GLY A 431 -6.78 2.78 43.78
N GLU A 432 -7.61 3.50 43.02
CA GLU A 432 -8.09 3.09 41.69
C GLU A 432 -7.49 3.99 40.59
N VAL A 433 -7.18 3.40 39.44
CA VAL A 433 -6.75 4.15 38.25
C VAL A 433 -7.98 4.84 37.64
N VAL A 434 -8.00 6.18 37.68
CA VAL A 434 -9.15 6.99 37.22
C VAL A 434 -8.90 7.67 35.87
N ARG A 435 -7.65 7.81 35.45
CA ARG A 435 -7.24 8.26 34.11
C ARG A 435 -5.98 7.51 33.68
N THR A 436 -5.86 7.22 32.39
CA THR A 436 -4.70 6.57 31.77
C THR A 436 -4.39 7.27 30.45
N GLN A 437 -3.11 7.48 30.18
CA GLN A 437 -2.64 8.04 28.91
C GLN A 437 -1.40 7.29 28.43
N THR A 438 -1.38 6.99 27.14
CA THR A 438 -0.27 6.31 26.46
C THR A 438 0.44 7.25 25.48
N GLY A 439 1.62 6.84 25.03
CA GLY A 439 2.28 7.40 23.85
C GLY A 439 1.58 6.97 22.55
N ARG A 440 2.19 7.30 21.41
CA ARG A 440 1.63 7.05 20.07
C ARG A 440 2.51 6.19 19.19
N ASN A 441 3.33 5.32 19.80
CA ASN A 441 4.41 4.62 19.11
C ASN A 441 5.32 5.65 18.41
N SER A 442 5.77 6.65 19.17
CA SER A 442 6.60 7.76 18.69
C SER A 442 7.56 8.22 19.77
N GLU A 443 8.82 8.51 19.40
CA GLU A 443 9.82 9.10 20.31
C GLU A 443 9.63 10.61 20.53
N GLN A 444 8.75 11.24 19.76
CA GLN A 444 8.36 12.63 19.99
C GLN A 444 7.40 12.69 21.18
N LEU A 445 7.79 13.35 22.27
CA LEU A 445 6.88 13.66 23.35
C LEU A 445 5.89 14.71 22.88
N LEU A 446 4.61 14.36 22.95
CA LEU A 446 3.51 15.24 22.59
C LEU A 446 2.71 15.49 23.88
N PRO A 447 2.28 16.72 24.15
CA PRO A 447 1.54 16.97 25.36
C PRO A 447 0.15 16.35 25.31
N ALA A 448 -0.27 15.86 26.45
CA ALA A 448 -1.60 15.33 26.75
C ALA A 448 -2.18 16.08 27.95
N THR A 449 -3.51 16.14 28.01
CA THR A 449 -4.25 16.83 29.07
C THR A 449 -5.36 15.94 29.61
N TRP A 450 -5.53 15.95 30.93
CA TRP A 450 -6.72 15.43 31.61
C TRP A 450 -7.55 16.59 32.17
N ASP A 451 -8.86 16.62 31.86
CA ASP A 451 -9.83 17.36 32.68
C ASP A 451 -10.12 16.52 33.92
N VAL A 452 -9.72 17.05 35.07
CA VAL A 452 -9.88 16.44 36.40
C VAL A 452 -10.79 17.29 37.29
N GLY A 453 -11.61 18.16 36.71
CA GLY A 453 -12.57 18.98 37.45
C GLY A 453 -13.54 18.17 38.31
N ASP A 454 -13.87 16.95 37.88
CA ASP A 454 -14.67 15.96 38.62
C ASP A 454 -13.95 15.37 39.84
N LEU A 455 -12.62 15.50 39.91
CA LEU A 455 -11.76 14.94 40.96
C LEU A 455 -11.20 16.01 41.91
N ARG A 456 -11.64 17.27 41.77
CA ARG A 456 -11.14 18.40 42.55
C ARG A 456 -11.32 18.17 44.05
N GLY A 457 -10.27 18.43 44.83
CA GLY A 457 -10.21 18.24 46.28
C GLY A 457 -9.89 16.81 46.73
N LYS A 458 -9.75 15.84 45.81
CA LYS A 458 -9.31 14.48 46.15
C LYS A 458 -7.79 14.36 46.21
N GLN A 459 -7.33 13.39 46.98
CA GLN A 459 -5.91 12.97 47.04
C GLN A 459 -5.59 12.04 45.87
N ALA A 460 -4.48 12.30 45.19
CA ALA A 460 -4.07 11.58 43.99
C ALA A 460 -2.56 11.26 43.98
N ARG A 461 -2.16 10.33 43.12
CA ARG A 461 -0.77 10.03 42.75
C ARG A 461 -0.65 9.79 41.26
N PHE A 462 0.50 10.09 40.69
CA PHE A 462 0.88 9.63 39.36
C PHE A 462 1.59 8.28 39.45
N GLU A 463 1.29 7.39 38.52
CA GLU A 463 2.06 6.18 38.27
C GLU A 463 2.48 6.15 36.80
N ILE A 464 3.79 6.21 36.54
CA ILE A 464 4.35 5.97 35.21
C ILE A 464 4.77 4.50 35.17
N VAL A 465 4.22 3.75 34.21
CA VAL A 465 4.29 2.29 34.16
C VAL A 465 4.92 1.87 32.85
N ASP A 466 5.82 0.89 32.92
CA ASP A 466 6.35 0.18 31.77
C ASP A 466 6.44 -1.32 32.04
N GLN A 467 5.67 -2.12 31.28
CA GLN A 467 5.50 -3.56 31.49
C GLN A 467 5.71 -4.39 30.21
N ARG A 468 6.05 -3.76 29.09
CA ARG A 468 6.28 -4.42 27.79
C ARG A 468 7.77 -4.67 27.56
N SER A 469 8.06 -5.48 26.54
CA SER A 469 9.44 -5.75 26.11
C SER A 469 9.58 -6.06 24.62
N ASP A 470 8.46 -6.19 23.92
CA ASP A 470 8.37 -6.06 22.47
C ASP A 470 8.33 -4.57 22.10
N GLY A 471 8.67 -4.21 20.86
CA GLY A 471 9.07 -2.82 20.69
C GLY A 471 7.94 -1.81 20.62
N TRP A 472 8.38 -0.57 20.86
CA TRP A 472 7.59 0.46 21.55
C TRP A 472 7.28 0.11 23.02
N GLY A 473 7.89 -0.91 23.60
CA GLY A 473 7.80 -1.24 25.02
C GLY A 473 8.63 -0.33 25.91
N HIS A 474 8.44 0.98 25.78
CA HIS A 474 9.01 2.01 26.64
C HIS A 474 8.10 3.24 26.70
N ILE A 475 8.29 4.09 27.70
CA ILE A 475 7.55 5.34 27.87
C ILE A 475 8.51 6.51 28.12
N ASN A 476 8.20 7.64 27.48
CA ASN A 476 8.88 8.91 27.71
C ASN A 476 7.89 9.89 28.38
N ILE A 477 8.26 10.50 29.50
CA ILE A 477 7.42 11.49 30.20
C ILE A 477 8.25 12.69 30.63
N ASP A 478 7.70 13.88 30.43
CA ASP A 478 8.33 15.14 30.88
C ASP A 478 7.26 16.19 31.27
N HIS A 479 7.66 17.22 32.03
CA HIS A 479 6.92 18.45 32.34
C HIS A 479 5.46 18.23 32.77
N ILE A 480 5.27 17.63 33.94
CA ILE A 480 3.96 17.47 34.55
C ILE A 480 3.54 18.79 35.20
N VAL A 481 2.40 19.32 34.77
CA VAL A 481 1.90 20.65 35.16
C VAL A 481 0.43 20.60 35.58
N LEU A 482 0.06 21.49 36.49
CA LEU A 482 -1.31 21.69 36.99
C LEU A 482 -1.79 23.08 36.57
N SER A 483 -3.00 23.19 36.01
CA SER A 483 -3.52 24.48 35.52
C SER A 483 -5.05 24.55 35.55
N ASP A 484 -5.60 25.76 35.65
CA ASP A 484 -7.06 25.99 35.51
C ASP A 484 -7.50 26.20 34.04
N ALA A 485 -6.54 26.22 33.10
CA ALA A 485 -6.76 26.15 31.65
C ALA A 485 -6.04 24.90 31.05
N PRO A 486 -6.46 24.37 29.88
CA PRO A 486 -5.78 23.24 29.23
C PRO A 486 -4.32 23.57 28.87
N PRO A 487 -3.31 22.94 29.51
CA PRO A 487 -1.91 23.39 29.40
C PRO A 487 -1.14 22.78 28.20
N ASP A 488 -1.69 21.77 27.52
CA ASP A 488 -1.01 21.02 26.47
C ASP A 488 -0.55 21.90 25.31
N ARG A 489 -1.40 22.85 24.89
CA ARG A 489 -1.11 23.68 23.73
C ARG A 489 -0.01 24.70 24.00
N MET A 490 0.09 25.16 25.25
CA MET A 490 1.10 26.12 25.67
C MET A 490 2.48 25.46 25.82
N LEU A 491 2.55 24.26 26.42
CA LEU A 491 3.79 23.46 26.48
C LEU A 491 4.31 23.12 25.08
N ARG A 492 3.40 22.83 24.14
CA ARG A 492 3.70 22.60 22.72
C ARG A 492 4.34 23.80 22.02
N LEU A 493 4.01 25.02 22.44
CA LEU A 493 4.38 26.26 21.73
C LEU A 493 5.65 26.92 22.28
N LEU A 494 5.86 26.88 23.60
CA LEU A 494 6.96 27.60 24.25
C LEU A 494 8.35 27.06 23.83
N VAL A 495 8.49 25.74 23.63
CA VAL A 495 9.77 25.11 23.24
C VAL A 495 10.20 25.48 21.81
N PRO A 496 9.34 25.35 20.77
CA PRO A 496 9.65 25.87 19.45
C PRO A 496 9.94 27.38 19.44
N LEU A 497 9.19 28.17 20.20
CA LEU A 497 9.36 29.63 20.22
C LEU A 497 10.69 30.06 20.86
N GLY A 498 11.12 29.40 21.94
CA GLY A 498 12.42 29.63 22.57
C GLY A 498 13.63 29.29 21.68
N ARG A 499 13.43 28.41 20.67
CA ARG A 499 14.40 28.11 19.61
C ARG A 499 14.31 29.07 18.43
N LEU A 500 13.11 29.56 18.11
CA LEU A 500 12.89 30.53 17.04
C LEU A 500 13.55 31.88 17.37
N ALA A 501 13.45 32.34 18.61
CA ALA A 501 13.98 33.65 19.03
C ALA A 501 15.46 33.89 18.68
N PRO A 502 16.42 32.99 19.01
CA PRO A 502 17.82 33.19 18.61
C PRO A 502 18.09 32.98 17.11
N LEU A 503 17.24 32.24 16.41
CA LEU A 503 17.35 32.01 14.96
C LEU A 503 16.85 33.20 14.15
N LEU A 504 15.83 33.89 14.65
CA LEU A 504 15.24 35.10 14.09
C LEU A 504 16.01 36.32 14.62
N ALA A 505 17.15 36.63 13.99
CA ALA A 505 18.11 37.66 14.42
C ALA A 505 17.61 39.12 14.24
N LEU A 506 16.39 39.43 14.70
CA LEU A 506 15.80 40.77 14.65
C LEU A 506 16.14 41.55 15.92
N GLU A 507 16.99 42.57 15.80
CA GLU A 507 17.30 43.51 16.89
C GLU A 507 16.42 44.76 16.81
N TYR A 508 15.65 45.04 17.87
CA TYR A 508 14.84 46.26 18.03
C TYR A 508 14.72 46.67 19.50
N ASP A 509 14.52 47.97 19.77
CA ASP A 509 14.50 48.54 21.12
C ASP A 509 13.13 48.40 21.80
N SER A 510 12.06 48.52 21.02
CA SER A 510 10.68 48.43 21.50
C SER A 510 9.71 48.14 20.36
N VAL A 511 8.57 47.51 20.68
CA VAL A 511 7.44 47.30 19.78
C VAL A 511 6.30 48.26 20.14
N ALA A 512 5.61 48.79 19.13
CA ALA A 512 4.38 49.55 19.30
C ALA A 512 3.51 49.44 18.04
N THR A 513 2.20 49.58 18.16
CA THR A 513 1.30 49.58 16.99
C THR A 513 0.87 50.98 16.56
N THR A 514 0.72 51.20 15.26
CA THR A 514 0.22 52.45 14.66
C THR A 514 -0.90 52.18 13.66
N SER A 515 -1.77 53.17 13.40
CA SER A 515 -2.78 53.06 12.33
C SER A 515 -2.09 52.89 10.99
N GLY A 516 -2.46 51.86 10.24
CA GLY A 516 -1.83 51.60 8.94
C GLY A 516 -2.27 52.58 7.86
N ALA A 517 -1.34 52.81 6.93
CA ALA A 517 -1.56 53.53 5.69
C ALA A 517 -1.21 52.60 4.51
N ALA A 518 -1.50 53.04 3.28
CA ALA A 518 -1.31 52.20 2.10
C ALA A 518 0.15 51.71 1.96
N ALA A 519 0.31 50.38 1.93
CA ALA A 519 1.60 49.73 1.76
C ALA A 519 2.04 49.80 0.30
N GLN A 520 3.31 50.15 0.08
CA GLN A 520 3.95 50.21 -1.23
C GLN A 520 5.23 49.38 -1.22
N VAL A 521 5.36 48.47 -2.19
CA VAL A 521 6.57 47.69 -2.39
C VAL A 521 7.72 48.63 -2.77
N ALA A 522 8.90 48.42 -2.18
CA ALA A 522 10.09 49.18 -2.50
C ALA A 522 10.49 48.99 -3.99
N GLU A 523 11.18 49.98 -4.57
CA GLU A 523 11.68 49.87 -5.93
C GLU A 523 12.71 48.73 -6.05
N GLY A 524 12.65 47.96 -7.15
CA GLY A 524 13.63 46.92 -7.44
C GLY A 524 13.41 45.55 -6.79
N ILE A 525 12.32 45.34 -6.02
CA ILE A 525 12.02 44.04 -5.37
C ILE A 525 11.70 42.92 -6.37
N GLY A 526 11.25 43.26 -7.59
CA GLY A 526 11.11 42.30 -8.69
C GLY A 526 9.85 41.43 -8.65
N VAL A 527 8.76 41.88 -8.00
CA VAL A 527 7.49 41.13 -7.83
C VAL A 527 6.35 41.57 -8.76
N GLY A 528 6.61 42.50 -9.69
CA GLY A 528 5.57 43.06 -10.57
C GLY A 528 4.59 43.99 -9.85
N ARG A 529 3.42 44.24 -10.45
CA ARG A 529 2.39 45.13 -9.90
C ARG A 529 1.44 44.35 -8.98
N LEU A 530 1.50 44.62 -7.68
CA LEU A 530 0.61 44.05 -6.66
C LEU A 530 -0.66 44.90 -6.46
N PRO A 531 -1.77 44.32 -5.96
CA PRO A 531 -2.97 45.07 -5.60
C PRO A 531 -2.69 46.02 -4.42
N SER A 532 -3.44 47.13 -4.34
CA SER A 532 -3.33 48.07 -3.22
C SER A 532 -3.74 47.38 -1.91
N TRP A 533 -2.88 47.48 -0.89
CA TRP A 533 -3.13 46.96 0.44
C TRP A 533 -3.04 48.08 1.47
N GLN A 534 -4.05 48.19 2.34
CA GLN A 534 -4.09 49.12 3.46
C GLN A 534 -4.24 48.28 4.74
N PRO A 535 -3.14 47.93 5.43
CA PRO A 535 -3.25 47.34 6.76
C PRO A 535 -3.98 48.33 7.69
N GLY A 536 -4.83 47.83 8.58
CA GLY A 536 -5.50 48.63 9.60
C GLY A 536 -4.56 48.97 10.75
N ARG A 537 -3.74 48.02 11.19
CA ARG A 537 -2.75 48.19 12.28
C ARG A 537 -1.38 47.65 11.90
N VAL A 538 -0.37 48.53 11.87
CA VAL A 538 1.03 48.22 11.54
C VAL A 538 1.87 48.18 12.80
N VAL A 539 2.63 47.09 12.97
CA VAL A 539 3.58 46.90 14.06
C VAL A 539 4.87 47.64 13.74
N HIS A 540 5.23 48.60 14.59
CA HIS A 540 6.42 49.41 14.47
C HIS A 540 7.50 48.92 15.43
N LEU A 541 8.49 48.20 14.88
CA LEU A 541 9.71 47.80 15.57
C LEU A 541 10.68 48.99 15.60
N ARG A 542 10.69 49.75 16.70
CA ARG A 542 11.56 50.93 16.82
C ARG A 542 13.00 50.50 17.05
N GLY A 543 13.93 51.13 16.34
CA GLY A 543 15.35 50.77 16.41
C GLY A 543 15.73 49.55 15.59
N LEU A 544 14.83 49.03 14.73
CA LEU A 544 15.14 47.96 13.78
C LEU A 544 16.36 48.35 12.93
N ARG A 545 17.43 47.56 13.01
CA ARG A 545 18.64 47.78 12.23
C ARG A 545 18.50 47.18 10.83
N GLU A 546 18.61 48.03 9.82
CA GLU A 546 18.63 47.62 8.40
C GLU A 546 20.07 47.28 7.96
N ASP A 547 20.71 46.30 8.62
CA ASP A 547 22.07 45.81 8.34
C ASP A 547 22.16 44.26 8.32
N GLU A 548 23.31 43.74 7.82
CA GLU A 548 23.70 42.32 7.62
C GLU A 548 22.57 41.26 7.54
N GLY A 549 21.60 41.46 6.62
CA GLY A 549 20.66 40.43 6.20
C GLY A 549 19.18 40.82 6.26
N VAL A 550 18.80 41.89 6.96
CA VAL A 550 17.40 42.36 7.03
C VAL A 550 17.13 43.43 5.95
N GLN A 551 16.16 43.20 5.07
CA GLN A 551 15.75 44.11 4.00
C GLN A 551 14.28 44.52 4.14
N VAL A 552 13.97 45.81 4.08
CA VAL A 552 12.58 46.30 4.01
C VAL A 552 12.05 46.16 2.58
N LEU A 553 11.01 45.35 2.40
CA LEU A 553 10.38 45.07 1.10
C LEU A 553 9.21 45.99 0.79
N ALA A 554 8.52 46.52 1.81
CA ALA A 554 7.41 47.45 1.63
C ALA A 554 7.31 48.46 2.78
N ARG A 555 6.85 49.68 2.47
CA ARG A 555 6.67 50.77 3.44
C ARG A 555 5.30 51.43 3.29
N THR A 556 4.83 52.10 4.34
CA THR A 556 3.72 53.04 4.24
C THR A 556 4.16 54.32 3.52
N ALA A 557 3.20 55.18 3.14
CA ALA A 557 3.49 56.49 2.54
C ALA A 557 4.36 57.39 3.43
N GLU A 558 4.30 57.19 4.75
CA GLU A 558 5.07 57.89 5.78
C GLU A 558 6.45 57.25 6.03
N GLY A 559 6.79 56.18 5.29
CA GLY A 559 8.10 55.52 5.34
C GLY A 559 8.24 54.40 6.38
N VAL A 560 7.15 54.03 7.08
CA VAL A 560 7.17 52.96 8.10
C VAL A 560 7.27 51.60 7.43
N PRO A 561 8.21 50.71 7.80
CA PRO A 561 8.26 49.34 7.29
C PRO A 561 6.96 48.57 7.53
N VAL A 562 6.45 47.90 6.50
CA VAL A 562 5.25 47.03 6.59
C VAL A 562 5.60 45.58 6.27
N VAL A 563 6.59 45.34 5.41
CA VAL A 563 7.07 43.99 5.09
C VAL A 563 8.58 43.98 5.10
N ILE A 564 9.16 42.98 5.76
CA ILE A 564 10.60 42.77 5.85
C ILE A 564 10.97 41.39 5.32
N GLU A 565 12.20 41.26 4.83
CA GLU A 565 12.88 40.00 4.57
C GLU A 565 14.04 39.88 5.56
N ALA A 566 14.19 38.73 6.20
CA ALA A 566 15.24 38.47 7.17
C ALA A 566 15.76 37.02 7.03
N PRO A 567 17.02 36.75 7.42
CA PRO A 567 17.52 35.38 7.49
C PRO A 567 16.89 34.64 8.68
N LEU A 568 16.52 33.39 8.45
CA LEU A 568 16.20 32.40 9.47
C LEU A 568 17.16 31.23 9.28
N GLY A 569 18.36 31.32 9.85
CA GLY A 569 19.47 30.41 9.50
C GLY A 569 19.82 30.50 8.01
N GLN A 570 19.66 29.39 7.27
CA GLN A 570 19.81 29.27 5.81
C GLN A 570 18.52 29.57 5.03
N THR A 571 17.38 29.76 5.70
CA THR A 571 16.09 30.06 5.07
C THR A 571 15.90 31.56 4.90
N THR A 572 15.28 31.96 3.79
CA THR A 572 14.84 33.35 3.57
C THR A 572 13.41 33.50 4.10
N LEU A 573 13.22 34.36 5.11
CA LEU A 573 11.92 34.61 5.74
C LEU A 573 11.40 35.99 5.34
N VAL A 574 10.22 36.03 4.73
CA VAL A 574 9.46 37.26 4.51
C VAL A 574 8.42 37.40 5.62
N MET A 575 8.33 38.55 6.27
CA MET A 575 7.41 38.79 7.38
C MET A 575 6.67 40.11 7.22
N SER A 576 5.35 40.05 7.39
CA SER A 576 4.46 41.20 7.46
C SER A 576 4.40 41.74 8.89
N LEU A 577 4.69 43.03 9.05
CA LEU A 577 4.59 43.79 10.30
C LEU A 577 3.21 44.42 10.43
N SER A 578 2.16 43.61 10.30
CA SER A 578 0.76 44.02 10.35
C SER A 578 -0.02 43.05 11.23
N GLU A 579 -0.94 43.57 12.05
CA GLU A 579 -1.85 42.72 12.84
C GLU A 579 -2.89 42.02 11.95
N GLU A 580 -3.19 42.56 10.77
CA GLU A 580 -4.00 41.85 9.78
C GLU A 580 -3.12 41.11 8.75
N PRO A 581 -3.53 39.90 8.31
CA PRO A 581 -2.87 39.16 7.24
C PRO A 581 -2.72 39.98 5.95
N MET A 582 -1.50 39.97 5.44
CA MET A 582 -1.17 40.47 4.12
C MET A 582 -1.95 39.71 3.04
N PRO A 583 -2.46 40.38 1.98
CA PRO A 583 -3.21 39.71 0.93
C PRO A 583 -2.42 38.57 0.29
N TRP A 584 -3.11 37.50 -0.10
CA TRP A 584 -2.47 36.31 -0.66
C TRP A 584 -1.59 36.63 -1.88
N GLU A 585 -2.00 37.55 -2.74
CA GLU A 585 -1.24 37.94 -3.93
C GLU A 585 0.14 38.52 -3.56
N TRP A 586 0.23 39.20 -2.42
CA TRP A 586 1.50 39.67 -1.88
C TRP A 586 2.31 38.52 -1.28
N SER A 587 1.69 37.70 -0.43
CA SER A 587 2.34 36.54 0.20
C SER A 587 2.93 35.59 -0.85
N ARG A 588 2.15 35.26 -1.89
CA ARG A 588 2.56 34.43 -3.02
C ARG A 588 3.74 35.03 -3.78
N ALA A 589 3.66 36.30 -4.18
CA ALA A 589 4.69 36.92 -5.00
C ALA A 589 6.02 37.05 -4.25
N LEU A 590 5.96 37.42 -2.97
CA LEU A 590 7.14 37.57 -2.12
C LEU A 590 7.75 36.21 -1.75
N LEU A 591 6.93 35.18 -1.50
CA LEU A 591 7.40 33.82 -1.25
C LEU A 591 8.15 33.24 -2.46
N LEU A 592 7.57 33.36 -3.67
CA LEU A 592 8.22 32.90 -4.90
C LEU A 592 9.53 33.65 -5.17
N ARG A 593 9.55 34.97 -4.92
CA ARG A 593 10.76 35.80 -5.03
C ARG A 593 11.83 35.35 -4.05
N ALA A 594 11.49 35.17 -2.77
CA ALA A 594 12.41 34.72 -1.73
C ALA A 594 13.00 33.34 -2.05
N ALA A 595 12.21 32.47 -2.69
CA ALA A 595 12.63 31.15 -3.13
C ALA A 595 13.46 31.14 -4.43
N GLY A 596 13.57 32.28 -5.13
CA GLY A 596 14.23 32.38 -6.44
C GLY A 596 13.47 31.68 -7.57
N LEU A 597 12.15 31.56 -7.45
CA LEU A 597 11.29 30.84 -8.39
C LEU A 597 10.53 31.79 -9.31
N PRO A 598 10.15 31.36 -10.53
CA PRO A 598 9.32 32.17 -11.43
C PRO A 598 8.00 32.58 -10.76
N LEU A 599 7.58 33.84 -10.91
CA LEU A 599 6.36 34.37 -10.29
C LEU A 599 5.08 33.73 -10.85
N GLU A 600 5.16 33.12 -12.03
CA GLU A 600 4.10 32.34 -12.66
C GLU A 600 3.99 30.90 -12.14
N SER A 601 4.86 30.47 -11.21
CA SER A 601 4.81 29.11 -10.65
C SER A 601 3.51 28.88 -9.88
N ASP A 602 2.92 27.70 -10.05
CA ASP A 602 1.74 27.29 -9.28
C ASP A 602 2.18 26.85 -7.88
N LEU A 603 1.47 27.28 -6.84
CA LEU A 603 1.71 26.85 -5.45
C LEU A 603 0.64 25.84 -5.04
N GLU A 604 1.09 24.67 -4.59
CA GLU A 604 0.22 23.58 -4.13
C GLU A 604 0.56 23.19 -2.69
N PRO A 605 -0.43 22.94 -1.83
CA PRO A 605 -0.20 22.33 -0.53
C PRO A 605 0.50 20.98 -0.65
N THR A 606 1.43 20.67 0.27
CA THR A 606 2.10 19.36 0.32
C THR A 606 1.41 18.36 1.23
N HIS A 607 0.28 18.74 1.84
CA HIS A 607 -0.48 17.85 2.72
C HIS A 607 -0.88 16.56 1.99
N THR A 608 -0.76 15.41 2.64
CA THR A 608 -0.99 14.08 2.03
C THR A 608 -2.43 13.90 1.55
N GLY A 609 -3.38 14.45 2.31
CA GLY A 609 -4.81 14.50 2.01
C GLY A 609 -5.22 15.60 1.02
N TRP A 610 -4.30 16.47 0.58
CA TRP A 610 -4.63 17.50 -0.41
C TRP A 610 -4.77 16.88 -1.81
N GLY A 611 -5.78 17.35 -2.56
CA GLY A 611 -6.09 16.84 -3.88
C GLY A 611 -7.54 17.08 -4.24
N THR A 612 -8.15 16.10 -4.92
CA THR A 612 -9.56 16.16 -5.32
C THR A 612 -10.19 14.77 -5.25
N MET A 613 -11.50 14.73 -5.06
CA MET A 613 -12.32 13.53 -5.24
C MET A 613 -13.60 13.88 -6.01
N ALA A 614 -14.26 12.89 -6.58
CA ALA A 614 -15.55 13.11 -7.22
C ALA A 614 -16.46 11.89 -7.14
N LEU A 615 -17.75 12.14 -6.92
CA LEU A 615 -18.82 11.15 -7.05
C LEU A 615 -19.64 11.48 -8.30
N SER A 616 -19.71 10.52 -9.22
CA SER A 616 -20.44 10.67 -10.49
C SER A 616 -21.55 9.65 -10.60
N VAL A 617 -22.64 10.04 -11.25
CA VAL A 617 -23.67 9.14 -11.78
C VAL A 617 -23.75 9.34 -13.29
N ILE A 618 -23.64 8.24 -14.03
CA ILE A 618 -23.60 8.23 -15.49
C ILE A 618 -25.03 7.94 -15.99
N GLY A 619 -25.61 8.87 -16.73
CA GLY A 619 -26.97 8.79 -17.27
C GLY A 619 -27.69 10.14 -17.40
N ALA A 620 -28.50 10.30 -18.45
CA ALA A 620 -29.16 11.59 -18.77
C ALA A 620 -30.23 12.02 -17.75
N SER A 621 -30.81 11.10 -16.98
CA SER A 621 -31.84 11.38 -15.97
C SER A 621 -31.24 11.77 -14.60
N ALA A 622 -29.92 11.88 -14.50
CA ALA A 622 -29.21 12.13 -13.27
C ALA A 622 -29.66 13.41 -12.54
N PHE A 623 -29.64 13.37 -11.21
CA PHE A 623 -29.79 14.51 -10.33
C PHE A 623 -28.66 14.58 -9.29
N GLY A 624 -28.62 15.67 -8.54
CA GLY A 624 -27.72 15.80 -7.41
C GLY A 624 -27.81 17.17 -6.73
N THR A 625 -27.17 17.25 -5.57
CA THR A 625 -26.94 18.45 -4.77
C THR A 625 -25.47 18.51 -4.38
N ALA A 626 -24.89 19.71 -4.35
CA ALA A 626 -23.54 19.92 -3.84
C ALA A 626 -23.48 20.06 -2.31
N LEU A 627 -24.61 20.14 -1.62
CA LEU A 627 -24.65 20.37 -0.19
C LEU A 627 -25.80 19.62 0.48
N TRP A 628 -25.45 18.91 1.54
CA TRP A 628 -26.32 18.53 2.66
C TRP A 628 -25.43 18.30 3.90
N THR A 629 -25.99 18.42 5.11
CA THR A 629 -25.27 18.20 6.38
C THR A 629 -26.08 17.41 7.41
N ASP A 630 -27.40 17.33 7.26
CA ASP A 630 -28.29 16.54 8.11
C ASP A 630 -28.81 15.30 7.35
N PRO A 631 -28.43 14.07 7.77
CA PRO A 631 -28.86 12.85 7.10
C PRO A 631 -30.38 12.64 7.12
N SER A 632 -31.08 13.10 8.17
CA SER A 632 -32.54 12.94 8.28
C SER A 632 -33.28 13.82 7.29
N GLN A 633 -32.76 15.02 7.01
CA GLN A 633 -33.29 15.89 5.97
C GLN A 633 -33.06 15.31 4.57
N LEU A 634 -31.89 14.72 4.33
CA LEU A 634 -31.59 14.02 3.08
C LEU A 634 -32.56 12.85 2.85
N ALA A 635 -32.75 12.00 3.87
CA ALA A 635 -33.66 10.86 3.82
C ALA A 635 -35.09 11.28 3.51
N THR A 636 -35.61 12.28 4.24
CA THR A 636 -36.98 12.78 4.05
C THR A 636 -37.17 13.35 2.64
N ALA A 637 -36.21 14.12 2.13
CA ALA A 637 -36.28 14.69 0.78
C ALA A 637 -36.27 13.59 -0.30
N PHE A 638 -35.42 12.57 -0.11
CA PHE A 638 -35.32 11.46 -1.03
C PHE A 638 -36.57 10.58 -1.01
N GLU A 639 -37.08 10.21 0.18
CA GLU A 639 -38.31 9.44 0.36
C GLU A 639 -39.51 10.13 -0.29
N THR A 640 -39.65 11.45 -0.07
CA THR A 640 -40.80 12.22 -0.57
C THR A 640 -40.80 12.35 -2.09
N THR A 641 -39.63 12.62 -2.70
CA THR A 641 -39.58 13.05 -4.11
C THR A 641 -38.89 12.06 -5.06
N GLY A 642 -38.17 11.07 -4.53
CA GLY A 642 -37.25 10.21 -5.29
C GLY A 642 -36.04 10.95 -5.83
N ARG A 643 -35.82 12.21 -5.44
CA ARG A 643 -34.72 13.05 -5.88
C ARG A 643 -34.17 13.85 -4.70
N VAL A 644 -32.95 14.33 -4.86
CA VAL A 644 -32.37 15.34 -3.97
C VAL A 644 -31.92 16.49 -4.85
N LEU A 645 -32.64 17.61 -4.78
CA LEU A 645 -32.35 18.82 -5.54
C LEU A 645 -31.93 19.90 -4.55
N GLY A 646 -30.73 20.43 -4.74
CA GLY A 646 -30.19 21.49 -3.90
C GLY A 646 -29.26 22.42 -4.67
N VAL A 647 -28.37 23.09 -3.95
CA VAL A 647 -27.43 24.04 -4.55
C VAL A 647 -26.44 23.34 -5.48
N ARG A 648 -25.99 24.05 -6.52
CA ARG A 648 -24.98 23.55 -7.47
C ARG A 648 -23.54 23.75 -6.97
N ALA A 649 -23.35 24.58 -5.96
CA ALA A 649 -22.07 24.76 -5.27
C ALA A 649 -22.35 25.02 -3.79
N SER A 650 -21.57 24.41 -2.90
CA SER A 650 -21.70 24.59 -1.45
C SER A 650 -21.20 25.95 -0.94
N GLY A 651 -20.37 26.65 -1.72
CA GLY A 651 -19.45 27.64 -1.15
C GLY A 651 -18.24 26.97 -0.49
N TYR A 652 -17.34 27.77 0.07
CA TYR A 652 -16.23 27.28 0.89
C TYR A 652 -16.74 27.01 2.31
N SER A 653 -16.41 25.85 2.88
CA SER A 653 -16.67 25.57 4.29
C SER A 653 -15.78 26.42 5.21
N GLU A 654 -16.18 26.50 6.49
CA GLU A 654 -15.32 27.03 7.55
C GLU A 654 -14.18 26.05 7.83
N THR A 655 -13.03 26.55 8.29
CA THR A 655 -11.94 25.70 8.77
C THR A 655 -12.43 24.76 9.86
N GLY A 656 -11.98 23.50 9.85
CA GLY A 656 -12.43 22.45 10.75
C GLY A 656 -13.75 21.76 10.34
N SER A 657 -14.36 22.15 9.21
CA SER A 657 -15.64 21.61 8.75
C SER A 657 -15.66 21.32 7.25
N THR A 658 -16.57 20.44 6.82
CA THR A 658 -16.81 20.10 5.42
C THR A 658 -18.30 20.07 5.07
N ALA A 659 -18.61 19.65 3.84
CA ALA A 659 -19.96 19.45 3.34
C ALA A 659 -20.10 18.07 2.68
N ASN A 660 -21.28 17.47 2.85
CA ASN A 660 -21.63 16.27 2.10
C ASN A 660 -22.29 16.65 0.77
N ALA A 661 -22.30 15.71 -0.17
CA ALA A 661 -23.02 15.84 -1.43
C ALA A 661 -23.71 14.53 -1.79
N ALA A 662 -24.66 14.61 -2.73
CA ALA A 662 -25.36 13.43 -3.22
C ALA A 662 -25.69 13.55 -4.70
N VAL A 663 -25.63 12.42 -5.40
CA VAL A 663 -26.07 12.27 -6.80
C VAL A 663 -26.97 11.06 -6.92
N GLY A 664 -27.82 11.01 -7.95
CA GLY A 664 -28.71 9.88 -8.13
C GLY A 664 -29.40 9.87 -9.48
N ALA A 665 -30.16 8.81 -9.75
CA ALA A 665 -30.93 8.69 -10.98
C ALA A 665 -32.27 7.96 -10.73
N PRO A 666 -33.39 8.48 -11.26
CA PRO A 666 -34.67 7.80 -11.23
C PRO A 666 -34.85 6.89 -12.45
N MET A 667 -35.63 5.84 -12.29
CA MET A 667 -36.08 4.92 -13.33
C MET A 667 -37.52 4.47 -13.08
N SER A 668 -38.20 4.03 -14.13
CA SER A 668 -39.54 3.45 -14.06
C SER A 668 -39.44 2.07 -14.69
N LEU A 669 -39.85 1.04 -13.95
CA LEU A 669 -39.73 -0.37 -14.35
C LEU A 669 -41.13 -1.00 -14.44
N GLU A 670 -41.50 -1.48 -15.62
CA GLU A 670 -42.65 -2.37 -15.79
C GLU A 670 -42.39 -3.74 -15.12
N PRO A 671 -43.43 -4.56 -14.89
CA PRO A 671 -43.26 -5.93 -14.40
C PRO A 671 -42.25 -6.72 -15.26
N GLY A 672 -41.21 -7.27 -14.63
CA GLY A 672 -40.14 -8.02 -15.27
C GLY A 672 -39.00 -7.18 -15.88
N GLU A 673 -39.13 -5.85 -15.93
CA GLU A 673 -38.12 -4.95 -16.46
C GLU A 673 -36.96 -4.74 -15.46
N GLU A 674 -35.74 -4.59 -15.99
CA GLU A 674 -34.56 -4.21 -15.23
C GLU A 674 -33.83 -3.03 -15.88
N ALA A 675 -33.18 -2.20 -15.07
CA ALA A 675 -32.31 -1.13 -15.53
C ALA A 675 -31.10 -0.94 -14.62
N THR A 676 -29.99 -0.50 -15.20
CA THR A 676 -28.72 -0.27 -14.50
C THR A 676 -28.39 1.22 -14.46
N VAL A 677 -27.94 1.70 -13.29
CA VAL A 677 -27.33 3.02 -13.10
C VAL A 677 -25.90 2.82 -12.62
N THR A 678 -24.97 3.55 -13.22
CA THR A 678 -23.56 3.46 -12.84
C THR A 678 -23.14 4.68 -12.02
N PHE A 679 -22.57 4.42 -10.85
CA PHE A 679 -21.86 5.39 -10.05
C PHE A 679 -20.35 5.18 -10.19
N ALA A 680 -19.58 6.27 -10.17
CA ALA A 680 -18.13 6.22 -10.14
C ALA A 680 -17.61 7.16 -9.06
N LEU A 681 -16.84 6.62 -8.12
CA LEU A 681 -16.05 7.35 -7.15
C LEU A 681 -14.62 7.43 -7.67
N THR A 682 -14.09 8.63 -7.78
CA THR A 682 -12.75 8.89 -8.35
C THR A 682 -11.95 9.79 -7.42
N TRP A 683 -10.64 9.62 -7.42
CA TRP A 683 -9.75 10.38 -6.54
C TRP A 683 -8.45 10.79 -7.24
N HIS A 684 -7.83 11.83 -6.69
CA HIS A 684 -6.52 12.29 -7.11
C HIS A 684 -5.82 13.02 -5.95
N PHE A 685 -4.87 12.35 -5.30
CA PHE A 685 -4.10 12.85 -4.15
C PHE A 685 -2.59 12.75 -4.45
N PRO A 686 -1.98 13.81 -5.02
CA PRO A 686 -0.66 13.72 -5.63
C PRO A 686 0.52 13.71 -4.65
N ASN A 687 0.28 13.88 -3.34
CA ASN A 687 1.32 14.15 -2.35
C ASN A 687 1.73 12.90 -1.53
N ALA A 688 1.92 11.76 -2.18
CA ALA A 688 2.56 10.63 -1.53
C ALA A 688 4.06 10.90 -1.35
N SER A 689 4.60 10.53 -0.18
CA SER A 689 6.04 10.45 0.06
C SER A 689 6.33 9.15 0.81
N ARG A 690 7.03 8.22 0.16
CA ARG A 690 7.33 6.89 0.71
C ARG A 690 8.76 6.51 0.36
N TRP A 691 9.61 6.25 1.34
CA TRP A 691 11.00 5.79 1.11
C TRP A 691 11.85 6.70 0.19
N GLY A 692 11.59 8.02 0.22
CA GLY A 692 12.26 8.99 -0.66
C GLY A 692 11.72 9.03 -2.10
N HIS A 693 10.67 8.26 -2.39
CA HIS A 693 9.88 8.40 -3.61
C HIS A 693 8.72 9.35 -3.41
N GLU A 694 8.47 10.17 -4.43
CA GLU A 694 7.50 11.25 -4.39
C GLU A 694 6.38 11.04 -5.42
N GLY A 695 5.17 11.40 -5.02
CA GLY A 695 3.99 11.38 -5.83
C GLY A 695 3.38 10.01 -6.06
N ASN A 696 2.24 10.00 -6.75
CA ASN A 696 1.57 8.77 -7.19
C ASN A 696 1.56 8.71 -8.72
N TYR A 697 1.76 7.52 -9.30
CA TYR A 697 1.81 7.32 -10.75
C TYR A 697 0.59 7.90 -11.49
N TYR A 698 -0.61 7.71 -10.95
CA TYR A 698 -1.83 8.18 -11.59
C TYR A 698 -1.92 9.71 -11.72
N ALA A 699 -1.14 10.48 -10.94
CA ALA A 699 -1.10 11.94 -11.02
C ALA A 699 -0.38 12.43 -12.28
N GLU A 700 0.44 11.57 -12.91
CA GLU A 700 1.01 11.84 -14.24
C GLU A 700 0.01 11.55 -15.37
N LEU A 701 -1.01 10.72 -15.11
CA LEU A 701 -2.05 10.36 -16.08
C LEU A 701 -3.23 11.33 -16.06
N PHE A 702 -3.61 11.80 -14.86
CA PHE A 702 -4.80 12.63 -14.66
C PHE A 702 -4.46 13.88 -13.83
N PRO A 703 -4.96 15.07 -14.21
CA PRO A 703 -4.71 16.31 -13.46
C PRO A 703 -5.54 16.45 -12.16
N HIS A 704 -6.68 15.77 -12.07
CA HIS A 704 -7.61 15.82 -10.92
C HIS A 704 -8.69 14.73 -11.07
N ALA A 705 -9.43 14.44 -9.99
CA ALA A 705 -10.47 13.41 -9.95
C ALA A 705 -11.59 13.65 -10.98
N GLY A 706 -11.95 14.91 -11.26
CA GLY A 706 -12.91 15.23 -12.32
C GLY A 706 -12.50 14.72 -13.72
N ALA A 707 -11.19 14.71 -14.03
CA ALA A 707 -10.69 14.22 -15.31
C ALA A 707 -10.73 12.69 -15.37
N VAL A 708 -10.51 12.02 -14.23
CA VAL A 708 -10.71 10.58 -14.07
C VAL A 708 -12.19 10.24 -14.30
N ALA A 709 -13.11 11.00 -13.71
CA ALA A 709 -14.54 10.82 -13.89
C ALA A 709 -14.99 11.03 -15.36
N ASP A 710 -14.43 12.03 -16.04
CA ASP A 710 -14.69 12.26 -17.47
C ASP A 710 -14.18 11.09 -18.33
N TYR A 711 -12.99 10.56 -18.01
CA TYR A 711 -12.41 9.39 -18.69
C TYR A 711 -13.30 8.15 -18.52
N ILE A 712 -13.69 7.83 -17.29
CA ILE A 712 -14.64 6.73 -17.01
C ILE A 712 -15.94 6.96 -17.76
N GLY A 713 -16.48 8.19 -17.76
CA GLY A 713 -17.70 8.50 -18.49
C GLY A 713 -17.60 8.29 -20.02
N SER A 714 -16.40 8.36 -20.62
CA SER A 714 -16.18 8.02 -22.04
C SER A 714 -15.94 6.54 -22.27
N GLU A 715 -15.20 5.88 -21.38
CA GLU A 715 -14.64 4.54 -21.60
C GLU A 715 -15.33 3.46 -20.77
N LEU A 716 -16.41 3.79 -20.05
CA LEU A 716 -17.08 2.88 -19.11
C LEU A 716 -17.38 1.52 -19.71
N ASP A 717 -18.01 1.51 -20.90
CA ASP A 717 -18.42 0.27 -21.56
C ASP A 717 -17.19 -0.59 -21.88
N SER A 718 -16.14 0.01 -22.42
CA SER A 718 -14.89 -0.69 -22.77
C SER A 718 -14.17 -1.23 -21.53
N LEU A 719 -14.08 -0.42 -20.46
CA LEU A 719 -13.46 -0.80 -19.18
C LEU A 719 -14.23 -1.94 -18.50
N TRP A 720 -15.56 -1.86 -18.51
CA TRP A 720 -16.43 -2.90 -18.00
C TRP A 720 -16.30 -4.19 -18.82
N GLU A 721 -16.45 -4.11 -20.14
CA GLU A 721 -16.41 -5.28 -21.02
C GLU A 721 -15.07 -6.01 -20.92
N ALA A 722 -13.95 -5.28 -20.83
CA ALA A 722 -12.64 -5.89 -20.65
C ALA A 722 -12.49 -6.58 -19.28
N THR A 723 -12.96 -5.94 -18.21
CA THR A 723 -12.90 -6.50 -16.84
C THR A 723 -13.83 -7.71 -16.71
N GLU A 724 -15.04 -7.63 -17.24
CA GLU A 724 -16.01 -8.73 -17.26
C GLU A 724 -15.50 -9.88 -18.14
N LEU A 725 -14.86 -9.59 -19.27
CA LEU A 725 -14.25 -10.61 -20.13
C LEU A 725 -13.12 -11.34 -19.40
N TYR A 726 -12.29 -10.63 -18.62
CA TYR A 726 -11.26 -11.27 -17.80
C TYR A 726 -11.90 -12.17 -16.73
N HIS A 727 -12.81 -11.62 -15.92
CA HIS A 727 -13.54 -12.37 -14.89
C HIS A 727 -14.17 -13.64 -15.49
N LYS A 728 -14.93 -13.49 -16.57
CA LYS A 728 -15.54 -14.63 -17.25
C LYS A 728 -14.52 -15.63 -17.77
N THR A 729 -13.43 -15.18 -18.38
CA THR A 729 -12.42 -16.08 -18.96
C THR A 729 -11.70 -16.89 -17.88
N ILE A 730 -11.32 -16.28 -16.76
CA ILE A 730 -10.67 -17.01 -15.66
C ILE A 730 -11.62 -18.03 -15.03
N TYR A 731 -12.89 -17.66 -14.79
CA TYR A 731 -13.89 -18.60 -14.26
C TYR A 731 -14.39 -19.62 -15.29
N GLN A 732 -14.20 -19.40 -16.60
CA GLN A 732 -14.41 -20.44 -17.62
C GLN A 732 -13.29 -21.49 -17.68
N SER A 733 -12.25 -21.36 -16.86
CA SER A 733 -11.33 -22.46 -16.58
C SER A 733 -12.07 -23.57 -15.83
N ASN A 734 -11.76 -24.83 -16.13
CA ASN A 734 -12.30 -25.98 -15.41
C ASN A 734 -11.29 -26.62 -14.45
N ILE A 735 -10.27 -25.88 -14.05
CA ILE A 735 -9.34 -26.25 -12.96
C ILE A 735 -10.11 -26.28 -11.61
N PRO A 736 -9.57 -26.89 -10.54
CA PRO A 736 -10.25 -26.99 -9.26
C PRO A 736 -10.75 -25.63 -8.74
N GLU A 737 -11.95 -25.59 -8.17
CA GLU A 737 -12.62 -24.35 -7.73
C GLU A 737 -11.82 -23.63 -6.65
N GLU A 738 -11.21 -24.38 -5.74
CA GLU A 738 -10.37 -23.89 -4.66
C GLU A 738 -9.08 -23.23 -5.20
N PHE A 739 -8.60 -23.67 -6.38
CA PHE A 739 -7.45 -23.04 -7.04
C PHE A 739 -7.87 -21.72 -7.67
N ILE A 740 -9.02 -21.68 -8.36
CA ILE A 740 -9.54 -20.44 -8.95
C ILE A 740 -9.80 -19.39 -7.86
N ASP A 741 -10.39 -19.77 -6.73
CA ASP A 741 -10.59 -18.88 -5.58
C ASP A 741 -9.26 -18.34 -5.04
N ALA A 742 -8.26 -19.21 -4.81
CA ALA A 742 -6.92 -18.77 -4.37
C ALA A 742 -6.25 -17.81 -5.36
N ILE A 743 -6.33 -18.09 -6.66
CA ILE A 743 -5.71 -17.28 -7.71
C ILE A 743 -6.38 -15.91 -7.82
N THR A 744 -7.71 -15.90 -7.90
CA THR A 744 -8.48 -14.67 -8.12
C THR A 744 -8.47 -13.79 -6.87
N SER A 745 -8.74 -14.34 -5.69
CA SER A 745 -8.82 -13.57 -4.44
C SER A 745 -7.48 -12.94 -4.06
N GLN A 746 -6.35 -13.63 -4.27
CA GLN A 746 -5.02 -13.08 -3.94
C GLN A 746 -4.49 -12.11 -5.00
N SER A 747 -5.10 -12.03 -6.19
CA SER A 747 -4.73 -11.03 -7.21
C SER A 747 -5.04 -9.58 -6.80
N VAL A 748 -5.69 -9.39 -5.66
CA VAL A 748 -5.91 -8.09 -5.03
C VAL A 748 -4.64 -7.44 -4.48
N ILE A 749 -3.62 -8.19 -4.09
CA ILE A 749 -2.47 -7.65 -3.34
C ILE A 749 -1.73 -6.52 -4.08
N PRO A 750 -1.43 -6.61 -5.40
CA PRO A 750 -0.84 -5.50 -6.16
C PRO A 750 -1.72 -4.25 -6.24
N ARG A 751 -3.01 -4.43 -5.98
CA ARG A 751 -4.05 -3.40 -6.02
C ARG A 751 -4.53 -3.00 -4.61
N GLY A 752 -3.97 -3.60 -3.57
CA GLY A 752 -4.28 -3.38 -2.16
C GLY A 752 -3.27 -2.45 -1.48
N PRO A 753 -3.32 -2.34 -0.14
CA PRO A 753 -2.42 -1.47 0.62
C PRO A 753 -0.95 -1.91 0.60
N THR A 754 -0.65 -3.14 0.19
CA THR A 754 0.72 -3.68 0.16
C THR A 754 1.59 -3.04 -0.91
N CYS A 755 1.01 -2.49 -1.98
CA CYS A 755 1.76 -2.02 -3.16
C CYS A 755 1.44 -0.58 -3.53
N TRP A 756 2.43 0.13 -4.04
CA TRP A 756 2.31 1.52 -4.48
C TRP A 756 3.20 1.81 -5.68
N ARG A 757 2.87 2.89 -6.41
CA ARG A 757 3.64 3.37 -7.56
C ARG A 757 3.92 4.86 -7.43
N ASP A 758 5.18 5.25 -7.55
CA ASP A 758 5.57 6.67 -7.50
C ASP A 758 5.30 7.40 -8.82
N ALA A 759 5.50 8.71 -8.85
CA ALA A 759 5.34 9.51 -10.07
C ALA A 759 6.31 9.10 -11.20
N SER A 760 7.45 8.48 -10.90
CA SER A 760 8.40 7.97 -11.90
C SER A 760 7.99 6.61 -12.49
N GLY A 761 7.01 5.95 -11.87
CA GLY A 761 6.56 4.61 -12.21
C GLY A 761 7.31 3.50 -11.50
N TYR A 762 8.19 3.79 -10.52
CA TYR A 762 8.77 2.77 -9.63
C TYR A 762 7.66 2.04 -8.89
N PHE A 763 7.72 0.70 -8.89
CA PHE A 763 6.79 -0.14 -8.15
C PHE A 763 7.44 -0.60 -6.84
N GLY A 764 6.85 -0.18 -5.72
CA GLY A 764 7.24 -0.62 -4.39
C GLY A 764 6.16 -1.51 -3.79
N GLY A 765 6.54 -2.70 -3.32
CA GLY A 765 5.66 -3.60 -2.58
C GLY A 765 6.25 -3.98 -1.23
N TYR A 766 5.49 -3.82 -0.15
CA TYR A 766 5.86 -4.35 1.16
C TYR A 766 5.79 -5.89 1.16
N GLU A 767 6.26 -6.55 2.23
CA GLU A 767 5.98 -7.98 2.41
C GLU A 767 4.50 -8.19 2.77
N GLY A 768 3.99 -7.36 3.67
CA GLY A 768 2.57 -7.23 3.98
C GLY A 768 2.19 -5.76 4.19
N SER A 769 0.89 -5.47 4.24
CA SER A 769 0.36 -4.12 4.50
C SER A 769 0.75 -3.59 5.89
N TYR A 770 0.62 -2.27 6.09
CA TYR A 770 0.90 -1.54 7.34
C TYR A 770 2.38 -1.49 7.73
N GLY A 771 3.25 -1.19 6.75
CA GLY A 771 4.69 -1.10 6.96
C GLY A 771 5.36 -2.42 7.35
N CYS A 772 4.71 -3.57 7.12
CA CYS A 772 5.28 -4.87 7.41
C CYS A 772 6.44 -5.18 6.45
N CYS A 773 7.64 -5.00 6.99
CA CYS A 773 8.95 -5.22 6.36
C CYS A 773 9.24 -4.36 5.11
N PRO A 774 10.51 -3.92 4.91
CA PRO A 774 10.90 -3.07 3.79
C PRO A 774 10.71 -3.69 2.39
N LEU A 775 10.67 -2.80 1.41
CA LEU A 775 10.15 -3.02 0.06
C LEU A 775 10.85 -4.08 -0.78
N ASN A 776 10.04 -4.70 -1.66
CA ASN A 776 10.41 -5.66 -2.69
C ASN A 776 11.33 -6.76 -2.16
N CYS A 777 11.01 -7.23 -0.95
CA CYS A 777 11.79 -8.21 -0.23
C CYS A 777 11.99 -9.48 -1.06
N THR A 778 13.22 -9.71 -1.50
CA THR A 778 13.56 -10.66 -2.57
C THR A 778 13.15 -12.09 -2.24
N HIS A 779 13.26 -12.50 -0.99
CA HIS A 779 12.94 -13.85 -0.53
C HIS A 779 11.44 -14.09 -0.30
N VAL A 780 10.63 -13.04 -0.15
CA VAL A 780 9.15 -13.14 -0.11
C VAL A 780 8.57 -13.08 -1.52
N TRP A 781 9.01 -12.08 -2.29
CA TRP A 781 8.66 -11.90 -3.70
C TRP A 781 9.22 -13.02 -4.60
N ASN A 782 10.12 -13.86 -4.07
CA ASN A 782 10.51 -15.15 -4.63
C ASN A 782 9.29 -16.01 -5.01
N TYR A 783 8.27 -16.07 -4.16
CA TYR A 783 7.13 -16.95 -4.42
C TYR A 783 6.09 -16.27 -5.32
N ALA A 784 6.06 -14.95 -5.38
CA ALA A 784 5.03 -14.17 -6.06
C ALA A 784 5.05 -14.38 -7.58
N GLN A 785 3.91 -14.83 -8.14
CA GLN A 785 3.73 -15.07 -9.58
C GLN A 785 2.70 -14.13 -10.22
N THR A 786 1.63 -13.78 -9.49
CA THR A 786 0.47 -13.05 -10.05
C THR A 786 0.82 -11.72 -10.71
N HIS A 787 1.62 -10.86 -10.05
CA HIS A 787 1.92 -9.51 -10.54
C HIS A 787 2.57 -9.55 -11.94
N ALA A 788 3.55 -10.44 -12.16
CA ALA A 788 4.25 -10.59 -13.43
C ALA A 788 3.40 -11.29 -14.50
N ARG A 789 2.56 -12.26 -14.09
CA ARG A 789 1.71 -13.01 -15.03
C ARG A 789 0.51 -12.20 -15.52
N LEU A 790 -0.08 -11.36 -14.68
CA LEU A 790 -1.17 -10.46 -15.07
C LEU A 790 -0.64 -9.17 -15.70
N TRP A 791 0.44 -8.59 -15.17
CA TRP A 791 1.02 -7.34 -15.68
C TRP A 791 2.55 -7.49 -15.87
N PRO A 792 3.00 -8.05 -17.01
CA PRO A 792 4.42 -8.29 -17.27
C PRO A 792 5.33 -7.08 -17.10
N GLU A 793 4.83 -5.86 -17.31
CA GLU A 793 5.60 -4.65 -17.06
C GLU A 793 5.91 -4.38 -15.58
N ILE A 794 5.05 -4.79 -14.65
CA ILE A 794 5.30 -4.66 -13.21
C ILE A 794 6.43 -5.61 -12.79
N GLY A 795 6.41 -6.87 -13.27
CA GLY A 795 7.51 -7.81 -13.04
C GLY A 795 8.85 -7.26 -13.56
N ARG A 796 8.86 -6.74 -14.79
CA ARG A 796 10.06 -6.09 -15.37
C ARG A 796 10.51 -4.86 -14.58
N ASN A 797 9.59 -4.07 -14.04
CA ASN A 797 9.90 -2.91 -13.20
C ASN A 797 10.69 -3.33 -11.96
N ILE A 798 10.20 -4.34 -11.24
CA ILE A 798 10.88 -4.87 -10.05
C ILE A 798 12.28 -5.37 -10.42
N ARG A 799 12.44 -6.14 -11.50
CA ARG A 799 13.75 -6.64 -11.95
C ARG A 799 14.72 -5.54 -12.40
N ILE A 800 14.23 -4.44 -12.96
CA ILE A 800 15.07 -3.26 -13.22
C ILE A 800 15.57 -2.68 -11.90
N SER A 801 14.68 -2.52 -10.90
CA SER A 801 15.08 -2.05 -9.58
C SER A 801 16.15 -2.96 -8.95
N ASP A 802 15.97 -4.28 -9.00
CA ASP A 802 16.94 -5.21 -8.40
C ASP A 802 18.29 -5.22 -9.11
N LEU A 803 18.31 -5.34 -10.44
CA LEU A 803 19.53 -5.61 -11.20
C LEU A 803 20.21 -4.34 -11.73
N ILE A 804 19.58 -3.17 -11.63
CA ILE A 804 20.16 -1.90 -12.09
C ILE A 804 20.32 -0.91 -10.94
N THR A 805 19.33 -0.80 -10.05
CA THR A 805 19.32 0.22 -9.00
C THR A 805 19.92 -0.27 -7.69
N TYR A 806 19.60 -1.50 -7.26
CA TYR A 806 19.90 -2.01 -5.92
C TYR A 806 20.90 -3.17 -5.87
N ILE A 807 21.44 -3.61 -7.01
CA ILE A 807 22.53 -4.58 -7.04
C ILE A 807 23.83 -3.95 -6.51
N HIS A 808 24.59 -4.69 -5.71
CA HIS A 808 25.91 -4.27 -5.26
C HIS A 808 26.94 -4.43 -6.39
N ASP A 809 28.05 -3.68 -6.32
CA ASP A 809 29.10 -3.68 -7.35
C ASP A 809 29.65 -5.09 -7.65
N ALA A 810 29.73 -5.96 -6.63
CA ALA A 810 30.21 -7.33 -6.74
C ALA A 810 29.23 -8.29 -7.42
N GLY A 811 27.95 -7.91 -7.58
CA GLY A 811 26.87 -8.77 -8.10
C GLY A 811 25.90 -9.26 -7.03
N GLU A 812 26.24 -9.16 -5.74
CA GLU A 812 25.31 -9.44 -4.65
C GLU A 812 24.04 -8.58 -4.77
N THR A 813 22.86 -9.18 -4.58
CA THR A 813 21.59 -8.44 -4.56
C THR A 813 21.24 -8.07 -3.13
N SER A 814 20.78 -6.85 -2.89
CA SER A 814 20.20 -6.52 -1.60
C SER A 814 18.89 -7.29 -1.38
N HIS A 815 18.73 -7.96 -0.23
CA HIS A 815 17.51 -8.72 0.01
C HIS A 815 16.27 -7.84 0.22
N ARG A 816 16.48 -6.55 0.52
CA ARG A 816 15.47 -5.49 0.65
C ARG A 816 15.96 -4.22 -0.06
N GLN A 817 15.05 -3.50 -0.69
CA GLN A 817 15.39 -2.25 -1.39
C GLN A 817 15.55 -1.08 -0.40
N HIS A 818 16.19 0.02 -0.83
CA HIS A 818 16.46 1.26 -0.04
C HIS A 818 17.51 1.18 1.08
N THR A 819 18.08 0.03 1.38
CA THR A 819 19.20 -0.09 2.33
C THR A 819 20.12 -1.22 1.86
N PRO A 820 21.46 -1.05 1.93
CA PRO A 820 22.38 -2.12 1.53
C PRO A 820 22.30 -3.25 2.55
N HIS A 821 21.67 -4.35 2.15
CA HIS A 821 21.60 -5.56 2.94
C HIS A 821 22.34 -6.70 2.24
N GLY A 822 22.92 -7.62 3.02
CA GLY A 822 23.50 -8.84 2.43
C GLY A 822 22.43 -9.71 1.76
N ALA A 823 22.77 -10.49 0.75
CA ALA A 823 21.79 -11.30 0.05
C ALA A 823 21.20 -12.40 0.94
N PHE A 824 19.88 -12.59 0.82
CA PHE A 824 19.26 -13.87 1.17
C PHE A 824 19.31 -14.73 -0.10
N VAL A 825 19.93 -15.89 0.00
CA VAL A 825 20.42 -16.64 -1.15
C VAL A 825 19.30 -17.28 -1.97
N ASP A 826 18.17 -17.62 -1.34
CA ASP A 826 16.95 -18.02 -2.02
C ASP A 826 16.34 -16.85 -2.83
N GLY A 827 16.24 -15.66 -2.22
CA GLY A 827 15.79 -14.45 -2.89
C GLY A 827 16.71 -14.01 -4.04
N HIS A 828 18.03 -14.20 -3.88
CA HIS A 828 19.01 -13.96 -4.92
C HIS A 828 18.82 -14.89 -6.13
N CYS A 829 18.66 -16.20 -5.88
CA CYS A 829 18.34 -17.17 -6.93
C CYS A 829 17.02 -16.79 -7.63
N ALA A 830 16.01 -16.40 -6.86
CA ALA A 830 14.70 -16.01 -7.37
C ALA A 830 14.75 -14.80 -8.30
N ILE A 831 15.66 -13.84 -8.07
CA ILE A 831 15.86 -12.71 -8.99
C ILE A 831 16.27 -13.21 -10.39
N ILE A 832 17.17 -14.18 -10.45
CA ILE A 832 17.65 -14.77 -11.70
C ILE A 832 16.53 -15.56 -12.37
N GLU A 833 15.85 -16.43 -11.63
CA GLU A 833 14.72 -17.24 -12.11
C GLU A 833 13.58 -16.37 -12.66
N ALA A 834 13.16 -15.36 -11.89
CA ALA A 834 12.15 -14.39 -12.29
C ALA A 834 12.59 -13.55 -13.49
N THR A 835 13.87 -13.20 -13.64
CA THR A 835 14.33 -12.47 -14.83
C THR A 835 14.07 -13.26 -16.12
N LEU A 836 14.20 -14.60 -16.09
CA LEU A 836 13.81 -15.44 -17.21
C LEU A 836 12.29 -15.43 -17.43
N ARG A 837 11.48 -15.54 -16.37
CA ARG A 837 10.00 -15.43 -16.47
C ARG A 837 9.60 -14.10 -17.13
N GLU A 838 10.25 -13.01 -16.77
CA GLU A 838 9.94 -11.65 -17.23
C GLU A 838 10.35 -11.48 -18.70
N HIS A 839 11.43 -12.15 -19.11
CA HIS A 839 11.82 -12.24 -20.51
C HIS A 839 10.87 -13.11 -21.33
N GLN A 840 10.45 -14.28 -20.82
CA GLN A 840 9.45 -15.15 -21.47
C GLN A 840 8.09 -14.46 -21.66
N LEU A 841 7.80 -13.44 -20.84
CA LEU A 841 6.62 -12.56 -20.92
C LEU A 841 6.91 -11.20 -21.57
N SER A 842 8.06 -11.05 -22.24
CA SER A 842 8.37 -9.86 -23.03
C SER A 842 8.05 -10.08 -24.51
N PRO A 843 7.73 -9.02 -25.27
CA PRO A 843 7.53 -9.15 -26.71
C PRO A 843 8.85 -9.38 -27.48
N ASP A 844 9.99 -9.04 -26.88
CA ASP A 844 11.34 -9.15 -27.46
C ASP A 844 12.43 -9.20 -26.35
N ASP A 845 13.70 -9.33 -26.73
CA ASP A 845 14.83 -9.42 -25.77
C ASP A 845 15.35 -8.06 -25.27
N THR A 846 14.67 -6.94 -25.53
CA THR A 846 15.16 -5.60 -25.13
C THR A 846 15.29 -5.48 -23.62
N PHE A 847 14.34 -6.05 -22.87
CA PHE A 847 14.42 -6.13 -21.41
C PHE A 847 15.65 -6.94 -20.99
N LEU A 848 15.83 -8.14 -21.54
CA LEU A 848 16.94 -9.02 -21.16
C LEU A 848 18.30 -8.41 -21.49
N ARG A 849 18.47 -7.82 -22.68
CA ARG A 849 19.69 -7.10 -23.07
C ARG A 849 20.10 -6.04 -22.05
N ARG A 850 19.12 -5.36 -21.45
CA ARG A 850 19.36 -4.30 -20.45
C ARG A 850 19.86 -4.87 -19.12
N VAL A 851 19.29 -5.96 -18.62
CA VAL A 851 19.57 -6.48 -17.27
C VAL A 851 20.64 -7.57 -17.25
N TYR A 852 20.90 -8.24 -18.37
CA TYR A 852 21.80 -9.38 -18.47
C TYR A 852 23.22 -9.15 -17.92
N PRO A 853 23.90 -8.00 -18.17
CA PRO A 853 25.24 -7.80 -17.64
C PRO A 853 25.33 -7.90 -16.12
N ASN A 854 24.34 -7.36 -15.41
CA ASN A 854 24.28 -7.42 -13.94
C ASN A 854 23.69 -8.75 -13.45
N LEU A 855 22.79 -9.38 -14.21
CA LEU A 855 22.37 -10.77 -13.94
C LEU A 855 23.55 -11.75 -13.98
N ARG A 856 24.43 -11.61 -14.98
CA ARG A 856 25.64 -12.42 -15.07
C ARG A 856 26.53 -12.20 -13.85
N LYS A 857 26.74 -10.95 -13.43
CA LYS A 857 27.50 -10.65 -12.20
C LYS A 857 26.87 -11.30 -10.97
N ALA A 858 25.55 -11.24 -10.83
CA ALA A 858 24.83 -11.90 -9.74
C ALA A 858 25.09 -13.41 -9.71
N MET A 859 24.97 -14.08 -10.86
CA MET A 859 25.25 -15.51 -10.95
C MET A 859 26.72 -15.85 -10.62
N GLU A 860 27.68 -15.05 -11.09
CA GLU A 860 29.10 -15.23 -10.80
C GLU A 860 29.43 -15.00 -9.32
N TRP A 861 28.80 -14.02 -8.68
CA TRP A 861 28.93 -13.77 -7.24
C TRP A 861 28.46 -14.99 -6.43
N PHE A 862 27.28 -15.53 -6.76
CA PHE A 862 26.73 -16.68 -6.05
C PHE A 862 27.62 -17.92 -6.17
N ILE A 863 28.13 -18.21 -7.39
CA ILE A 863 29.06 -19.33 -7.61
C ILE A 863 30.32 -19.11 -6.77
N GLY A 864 30.90 -17.91 -6.80
CA GLY A 864 32.12 -17.60 -6.05
C GLY A 864 31.97 -17.74 -4.53
N GLU A 865 30.83 -17.30 -3.99
CA GLU A 865 30.59 -17.30 -2.54
C GLU A 865 30.16 -18.67 -2.00
N PHE A 866 29.24 -19.35 -2.70
CA PHE A 866 28.58 -20.56 -2.17
C PHE A 866 28.94 -21.86 -2.90
N ASP A 867 29.59 -21.83 -4.06
CA ASP A 867 30.05 -23.02 -4.80
C ASP A 867 31.42 -22.79 -5.49
N PRO A 868 32.47 -22.40 -4.74
CA PRO A 868 33.78 -22.04 -5.32
C PRO A 868 34.49 -23.21 -6.01
N GLU A 869 34.08 -24.45 -5.71
CA GLU A 869 34.56 -25.67 -6.37
C GLU A 869 33.74 -26.07 -7.60
N GLU A 870 32.69 -25.31 -7.93
CA GLU A 870 31.79 -25.53 -9.06
C GLU A 870 31.21 -26.95 -9.11
N ARG A 871 30.92 -27.53 -7.94
CA ARG A 871 30.39 -28.90 -7.82
C ARG A 871 28.87 -28.95 -7.94
N GLY A 872 28.20 -27.79 -8.01
CA GLY A 872 26.75 -27.70 -8.03
C GLY A 872 26.14 -27.97 -6.67
N VAL A 873 26.88 -27.70 -5.59
CA VAL A 873 26.40 -27.83 -4.20
C VAL A 873 26.77 -26.57 -3.43
N THR A 874 25.83 -26.05 -2.64
CA THR A 874 26.05 -24.87 -1.81
C THR A 874 26.77 -25.23 -0.51
N VAL A 875 27.72 -24.40 -0.10
CA VAL A 875 28.48 -24.55 1.15
C VAL A 875 28.33 -23.31 2.05
N GLY A 876 28.78 -23.40 3.29
CA GLY A 876 28.74 -22.27 4.22
C GLY A 876 27.33 -21.94 4.73
N HIS A 877 27.20 -20.78 5.36
CA HIS A 877 25.97 -20.28 5.98
C HIS A 877 25.14 -19.50 4.96
N GLN A 878 23.94 -20.00 4.66
CA GLN A 878 23.05 -19.56 3.60
C GLN A 878 21.81 -18.90 4.21
N TRP A 879 21.85 -17.57 4.36
CA TRP A 879 20.72 -16.76 4.83
C TRP A 879 19.55 -16.82 3.85
N ASN A 880 18.32 -16.97 4.35
CA ASN A 880 17.16 -17.31 3.52
C ASN A 880 15.85 -16.80 4.13
N THR A 881 14.71 -17.04 3.45
CA THR A 881 13.39 -16.55 3.86
C THR A 881 12.91 -16.95 5.25
N TYR A 882 13.57 -17.88 5.94
CA TYR A 882 13.28 -18.24 7.33
C TYR A 882 14.08 -17.35 8.33
N ASP A 883 14.48 -16.16 7.89
CA ASP A 883 15.22 -15.09 8.59
C ASP A 883 16.48 -15.53 9.33
N THR A 884 16.98 -16.71 8.98
CA THR A 884 18.13 -17.36 9.59
C THR A 884 18.91 -18.09 8.49
N ALA A 885 20.15 -18.46 8.80
CA ALA A 885 20.94 -19.27 7.88
C ALA A 885 20.68 -20.75 8.11
N VAL A 886 20.52 -21.49 7.01
CA VAL A 886 20.83 -22.93 6.97
C VAL A 886 22.29 -23.08 6.54
N SER A 887 22.97 -24.15 6.96
CA SER A 887 24.39 -24.37 6.72
C SER A 887 24.67 -25.63 5.91
N GLY A 888 25.77 -25.63 5.16
CA GLY A 888 26.19 -26.83 4.43
C GLY A 888 25.18 -27.27 3.36
N LEU A 889 25.14 -28.57 3.12
CA LEU A 889 24.47 -29.14 1.95
C LEU A 889 22.99 -29.36 2.24
N ASN A 890 22.13 -28.75 1.45
CA ASN A 890 20.69 -28.82 1.60
C ASN A 890 20.04 -28.67 0.21
N THR A 891 18.87 -29.28 0.00
CA THR A 891 18.15 -29.15 -1.29
C THR A 891 17.19 -27.96 -1.31
N PHE A 892 16.90 -27.32 -0.18
CA PHE A 892 16.12 -26.08 -0.16
C PHE A 892 16.80 -25.01 -1.03
N ILE A 893 17.98 -24.53 -0.63
CA ILE A 893 18.80 -23.60 -1.41
C ILE A 893 19.47 -24.33 -2.59
N GLY A 894 19.94 -25.56 -2.37
CA GLY A 894 20.65 -26.30 -3.39
C GLY A 894 19.83 -26.55 -4.65
N SER A 895 18.53 -26.85 -4.55
CA SER A 895 17.67 -27.00 -5.73
C SER A 895 17.45 -25.65 -6.43
N GLN A 896 17.28 -24.57 -5.67
CA GLN A 896 17.04 -23.25 -6.23
C GLN A 896 18.27 -22.69 -6.95
N TYR A 897 19.47 -22.99 -6.45
CA TYR A 897 20.72 -22.69 -7.14
C TYR A 897 20.82 -23.39 -8.52
N LEU A 898 20.48 -24.69 -8.60
CA LEU A 898 20.48 -25.42 -9.89
C LEU A 898 19.44 -24.86 -10.86
N SER A 899 18.29 -24.43 -10.34
CA SER A 899 17.23 -23.78 -11.11
C SER A 899 17.70 -22.41 -11.64
N ALA A 900 18.32 -21.58 -10.80
CA ALA A 900 18.88 -20.29 -11.17
C ALA A 900 20.00 -20.41 -12.22
N LEU A 901 20.93 -21.37 -12.08
CA LEU A 901 21.95 -21.67 -13.10
C LEU A 901 21.32 -22.08 -14.43
N SER A 902 20.28 -22.91 -14.40
CA SER A 902 19.57 -23.34 -15.60
C SER A 902 18.87 -22.17 -16.28
N ALA A 903 18.23 -21.29 -15.50
CA ALA A 903 17.61 -20.07 -16.00
C ALA A 903 18.64 -19.10 -16.59
N ALA A 904 19.76 -18.88 -15.89
CA ALA A 904 20.86 -18.05 -16.34
C ALA A 904 21.48 -18.58 -17.65
N ALA A 905 21.66 -19.90 -17.78
CA ALA A 905 22.18 -20.52 -18.99
C ALA A 905 21.27 -20.31 -20.20
N ARG A 906 19.94 -20.37 -20.01
CA ARG A 906 18.97 -20.05 -21.07
C ARG A 906 19.08 -18.59 -21.50
N MET A 907 19.15 -17.66 -20.55
CA MET A 907 19.34 -16.24 -20.86
C MET A 907 20.69 -15.95 -21.53
N ALA A 908 21.75 -16.66 -21.14
CA ALA A 908 23.06 -16.58 -21.78
C ALA A 908 23.03 -17.02 -23.24
N ASP A 909 22.25 -18.05 -23.57
CA ASP A 909 22.02 -18.49 -24.95
C ASP A 909 21.41 -17.37 -25.81
N VAL A 910 20.34 -16.73 -25.31
CA VAL A 910 19.68 -15.60 -25.99
C VAL A 910 20.65 -14.43 -26.19
N MET A 911 21.55 -14.18 -25.23
CA MET A 911 22.52 -13.09 -25.29
C MET A 911 23.83 -13.46 -26.02
N GLY A 912 23.95 -14.68 -26.54
CA GLY A 912 25.14 -15.14 -27.26
C GLY A 912 26.36 -15.42 -26.37
N ASP A 913 26.19 -15.57 -25.06
CA ASP A 913 27.26 -15.92 -24.11
C ASP A 913 27.39 -17.44 -23.96
N GLY A 914 27.95 -18.07 -24.99
CA GLY A 914 28.16 -19.51 -25.03
C GLY A 914 29.12 -20.04 -23.93
N PHE A 915 30.02 -19.19 -23.42
CA PHE A 915 30.96 -19.59 -22.36
C PHE A 915 30.22 -19.77 -21.02
N SER A 916 29.51 -18.73 -20.57
CA SER A 916 28.74 -18.80 -19.32
C SER A 916 27.64 -19.87 -19.42
N ARG A 917 26.94 -19.95 -20.56
CA ARG A 917 25.95 -21.01 -20.81
C ARG A 917 26.53 -22.41 -20.57
N LYS A 918 27.67 -22.73 -21.20
CA LYS A 918 28.28 -24.06 -21.05
C LYS A 918 28.72 -24.32 -19.61
N ARG A 919 29.42 -23.38 -18.98
CA ARG A 919 29.92 -23.54 -17.61
C ARG A 919 28.79 -23.76 -16.62
N TRP A 920 27.73 -22.95 -16.68
CA TRP A 920 26.60 -23.06 -15.77
C TRP A 920 25.83 -24.39 -15.97
N LEU A 921 25.64 -24.85 -17.20
CA LEU A 921 25.04 -26.19 -17.44
C LEU A 921 25.93 -27.34 -16.94
N ASP A 922 27.25 -27.23 -17.08
CA ASP A 922 28.17 -28.23 -16.55
C ASP A 922 28.09 -28.32 -15.01
N ILE A 923 27.89 -27.18 -14.32
CA ILE A 923 27.65 -27.12 -12.86
C ILE A 923 26.31 -27.76 -12.51
N VAL A 924 25.25 -27.45 -13.27
CA VAL A 924 23.92 -28.04 -13.07
C VAL A 924 23.97 -29.56 -13.09
N GLU A 925 24.59 -30.16 -14.11
CA GLU A 925 24.66 -31.61 -14.23
C GLU A 925 25.45 -32.28 -13.09
N ARG A 926 26.55 -31.65 -12.63
CA ARG A 926 27.28 -32.12 -11.44
C ARG A 926 26.42 -32.01 -10.18
N GLY A 927 25.74 -30.88 -10.00
CA GLY A 927 24.89 -30.62 -8.84
C GLY A 927 23.69 -31.55 -8.73
N LYS A 928 22.99 -31.81 -9.84
CA LYS A 928 21.89 -32.80 -9.91
C LYS A 928 22.35 -34.16 -9.37
N SER A 929 23.51 -34.63 -9.82
CA SER A 929 24.08 -35.91 -9.37
C SER A 929 24.51 -35.88 -7.90
N GLU A 930 25.28 -34.87 -7.50
CA GLU A 930 25.88 -34.79 -6.16
C GLU A 930 24.83 -34.56 -5.06
N GLN A 931 23.91 -33.61 -5.25
CA GLN A 931 22.82 -33.37 -4.30
C GLN A 931 21.95 -34.61 -4.14
N ASN A 932 21.54 -35.23 -5.25
CA ASN A 932 20.71 -36.43 -5.24
C ASN A 932 21.38 -37.64 -4.55
N ARG A 933 22.70 -37.79 -4.72
CA ARG A 933 23.48 -38.89 -4.13
C ARG A 933 23.67 -38.71 -2.62
N ARG A 934 23.89 -37.48 -2.16
CA ARG A 934 24.30 -37.21 -0.77
C ARG A 934 23.12 -36.90 0.16
N LEU A 935 22.08 -36.27 -0.37
CA LEU A 935 20.99 -35.69 0.43
C LEU A 935 19.70 -36.53 0.40
N TRP A 936 19.65 -37.62 -0.36
CA TRP A 936 18.48 -38.50 -0.37
C TRP A 936 18.55 -39.54 0.76
N ASN A 937 17.58 -39.54 1.67
CA ASN A 937 17.54 -40.51 2.79
C ASN A 937 16.76 -41.80 2.49
N GLY A 938 16.21 -41.95 1.27
CA GLY A 938 15.32 -43.06 0.92
C GLY A 938 13.85 -42.66 0.78
N THR A 939 13.45 -41.51 1.34
CA THR A 939 12.05 -41.05 1.37
C THR A 939 11.89 -39.57 1.00
N TYR A 940 12.77 -38.70 1.47
CA TYR A 940 12.83 -37.27 1.16
C TYR A 940 14.28 -36.77 1.22
N TYR A 941 14.49 -35.50 0.90
CA TYR A 941 15.80 -34.86 0.95
C TYR A 941 16.03 -34.20 2.32
N TYR A 942 17.18 -34.49 2.91
CA TYR A 942 17.60 -33.96 4.21
C TYR A 942 18.82 -33.02 4.05
N GLN A 943 19.27 -32.42 5.15
CA GLN A 943 20.41 -31.53 5.19
C GLN A 943 21.62 -32.17 5.88
N ILE A 944 22.81 -31.93 5.32
CA ILE A 944 24.10 -32.21 5.96
C ILE A 944 24.71 -30.86 6.38
N PRO A 945 24.59 -30.46 7.66
CA PRO A 945 25.04 -29.15 8.13
C PRO A 945 26.56 -28.99 8.09
N SER A 946 27.01 -27.74 8.10
CA SER A 946 28.43 -27.40 8.31
C SER A 946 28.78 -27.44 9.80
N ASP A 947 30.08 -27.41 10.11
CA ASP A 947 30.59 -27.20 11.47
C ASP A 947 31.28 -25.82 11.53
N PRO A 948 30.81 -24.86 12.37
CA PRO A 948 29.65 -24.96 13.27
C PRO A 948 28.29 -24.90 12.53
N PRO A 949 27.25 -25.53 13.10
CA PRO A 949 25.90 -25.52 12.53
C PRO A 949 25.27 -24.12 12.60
N ALA A 950 24.25 -23.89 11.77
CA ALA A 950 23.38 -22.72 11.82
C ALA A 950 21.97 -23.14 12.30
N HIS A 951 20.90 -22.48 11.87
CA HIS A 951 19.53 -22.88 12.19
C HIS A 951 19.06 -23.97 11.21
N ASP A 952 19.65 -25.14 11.38
CA ASP A 952 19.57 -26.23 10.41
C ASP A 952 18.30 -27.09 10.63
N TYR A 953 17.85 -27.77 9.60
CA TYR A 953 16.77 -28.75 9.68
C TYR A 953 17.27 -30.20 9.75
N ASN A 954 18.55 -30.49 9.46
CA ASN A 954 19.14 -31.83 9.53
C ASN A 954 18.24 -32.89 8.85
N ASN A 955 17.71 -33.85 9.62
CA ASN A 955 16.80 -34.91 9.16
C ASN A 955 15.34 -34.47 9.04
N GLY A 956 15.05 -33.18 9.19
CA GLY A 956 13.71 -32.62 9.09
C GLY A 956 13.13 -32.75 7.68
N CYS A 957 11.84 -33.04 7.61
CA CYS A 957 11.05 -32.98 6.38
C CYS A 957 10.62 -31.53 6.15
N HIS A 958 11.38 -30.81 5.34
CA HIS A 958 11.14 -29.41 5.03
C HIS A 958 10.20 -29.24 3.83
N SER A 959 9.20 -28.36 3.90
CA SER A 959 8.21 -28.15 2.84
C SER A 959 8.85 -27.55 1.58
N ASP A 960 9.79 -26.61 1.73
CA ASP A 960 10.54 -26.01 0.60
C ASP A 960 11.76 -26.83 0.13
N GLN A 961 11.94 -28.09 0.56
CA GLN A 961 13.11 -28.89 0.17
C GLN A 961 13.29 -29.07 -1.37
N LEU A 962 12.27 -28.71 -2.16
CA LEU A 962 12.24 -28.79 -3.62
C LEU A 962 11.77 -27.47 -4.28
N LEU A 963 12.00 -26.33 -3.63
CA LEU A 963 11.58 -25.01 -4.14
C LEU A 963 12.12 -24.73 -5.55
N GLY A 964 13.40 -25.01 -5.82
CA GLY A 964 13.98 -24.86 -7.15
C GLY A 964 13.38 -25.81 -8.20
N GLN A 965 12.91 -26.99 -7.79
CA GLN A 965 12.23 -27.90 -8.71
C GLN A 965 10.88 -27.33 -9.17
N TRP A 966 10.14 -26.66 -8.26
CA TRP A 966 8.91 -25.94 -8.61
C TRP A 966 9.18 -24.79 -9.59
N TRP A 967 10.18 -23.97 -9.31
CA TRP A 967 10.61 -22.88 -10.21
C TRP A 967 11.03 -23.39 -11.59
N THR A 968 11.89 -24.40 -11.65
CA THR A 968 12.37 -24.97 -12.91
C THR A 968 11.21 -25.44 -13.79
N LEU A 969 10.22 -26.12 -13.21
CA LEU A 969 9.05 -26.60 -13.96
C LEU A 969 8.16 -25.44 -14.45
N MET A 970 7.94 -24.40 -13.64
CA MET A 970 7.20 -23.21 -14.06
C MET A 970 7.86 -22.41 -15.18
N LEU A 971 9.19 -22.49 -15.30
CA LEU A 971 9.96 -21.86 -16.35
C LEU A 971 10.04 -22.74 -17.61
N GLY A 972 9.50 -23.97 -17.58
CA GLY A 972 9.56 -24.93 -18.68
C GLY A 972 10.90 -25.66 -18.79
N GLY A 973 11.64 -25.79 -17.68
CA GLY A 973 12.89 -26.56 -17.60
C GLY A 973 12.69 -28.02 -17.21
N ASP A 974 13.77 -28.81 -17.31
CA ASP A 974 13.78 -30.24 -16.99
C ASP A 974 13.84 -30.52 -15.49
N TYR A 975 13.56 -31.76 -15.10
CA TYR A 975 13.71 -32.22 -13.72
C TYR A 975 15.16 -32.05 -13.21
N LEU A 976 15.29 -31.44 -12.01
CA LEU A 976 16.54 -31.35 -11.27
C LEU A 976 16.87 -32.67 -10.57
N TYR A 977 15.84 -33.41 -10.18
CA TYR A 977 15.96 -34.69 -9.48
C TYR A 977 15.13 -35.78 -10.17
N PRO A 978 15.44 -37.07 -9.97
CA PRO A 978 14.62 -38.15 -10.51
C PRO A 978 13.14 -37.96 -10.13
N SER A 979 12.25 -37.94 -11.12
CA SER A 979 10.83 -37.61 -10.91
C SER A 979 10.16 -38.51 -9.86
N ASN A 980 10.51 -39.80 -9.80
CA ASN A 980 10.02 -40.72 -8.78
C ASN A 980 10.44 -40.33 -7.35
N ARG A 981 11.59 -39.68 -7.16
CA ARG A 981 12.05 -39.17 -5.86
C ARG A 981 11.36 -37.85 -5.51
N VAL A 982 11.11 -36.98 -6.50
CA VAL A 982 10.29 -35.77 -6.32
C VAL A 982 8.90 -36.15 -5.80
N THR A 983 8.22 -37.13 -6.44
CA THR A 983 6.93 -37.64 -5.96
C THR A 983 7.02 -38.19 -4.53
N GLN A 984 8.06 -38.95 -4.20
CA GLN A 984 8.24 -39.50 -2.84
C GLN A 984 8.46 -38.39 -1.80
N ALA A 985 9.25 -37.37 -2.11
CA ALA A 985 9.46 -36.22 -1.24
C ALA A 985 8.15 -35.44 -1.02
N CYS A 986 7.37 -35.18 -2.09
CA CYS A 986 6.04 -34.57 -1.95
C CYS A 986 5.11 -35.40 -1.06
N ARG A 987 5.10 -36.74 -1.20
CA ARG A 987 4.33 -37.63 -0.30
C ARG A 987 4.80 -37.54 1.14
N ALA A 988 6.11 -37.42 1.37
CA ALA A 988 6.65 -37.23 2.71
C ALA A 988 6.23 -35.88 3.31
N ILE A 989 6.31 -34.79 2.54
CA ILE A 989 5.83 -33.45 2.96
C ILE A 989 4.36 -33.52 3.35
N PHE A 990 3.50 -34.08 2.50
CA PHE A 990 2.07 -34.21 2.82
C PHE A 990 1.87 -35.05 4.09
N LYS A 991 2.50 -36.22 4.18
CA LYS A 991 2.36 -37.13 5.32
C LYS A 991 2.80 -36.51 6.65
N HIS A 992 3.92 -35.80 6.65
CA HIS A 992 4.57 -35.35 7.88
C HIS A 992 4.20 -33.93 8.27
N ASN A 993 4.00 -33.03 7.29
CA ASN A 993 3.84 -31.61 7.54
C ASN A 993 2.38 -31.16 7.55
N PHE A 994 1.49 -31.82 6.81
CA PHE A 994 0.07 -31.44 6.78
C PHE A 994 -0.60 -31.81 8.10
N LYS A 995 -1.47 -30.91 8.59
CA LYS A 995 -2.29 -31.08 9.78
C LYS A 995 -3.74 -30.72 9.42
N PRO A 996 -4.68 -31.65 9.52
CA PRO A 996 -6.08 -31.39 9.16
C PRO A 996 -6.79 -30.47 10.17
N VAL A 997 -6.27 -30.38 11.40
CA VAL A 997 -6.79 -29.55 12.49
C VAL A 997 -5.61 -29.15 13.39
N PHE A 998 -5.65 -27.95 13.95
CA PHE A 998 -4.58 -27.37 14.77
C PHE A 998 -4.82 -27.43 16.28
N ASP A 999 -5.99 -27.90 16.71
CA ASP A 999 -6.32 -28.12 18.12
C ASP A 999 -5.21 -28.90 18.87
N GLY A 1000 -4.66 -28.27 19.92
CA GLY A 1000 -3.58 -28.83 20.73
C GLY A 1000 -2.20 -28.89 20.05
N LEU A 1001 -2.03 -28.35 18.83
CA LEU A 1001 -0.75 -28.31 18.14
C LEU A 1001 -0.03 -26.97 18.33
N PRO A 1002 1.30 -26.96 18.54
CA PRO A 1002 2.03 -25.73 18.79
C PRO A 1002 2.26 -24.93 17.50
N GLN A 1003 1.99 -23.62 17.57
CA GLN A 1003 2.33 -22.65 16.52
C GLN A 1003 3.29 -21.61 17.09
N ILE A 1004 4.57 -21.71 16.77
CA ILE A 1004 5.59 -20.78 17.25
C ILE A 1004 6.55 -20.39 16.12
N PRO A 1005 7.13 -19.17 16.19
CA PRO A 1005 6.80 -18.09 17.13
C PRO A 1005 5.44 -17.43 16.90
N ARG A 1006 4.80 -17.60 15.74
CA ARG A 1006 3.55 -16.94 15.38
C ARG A 1006 2.45 -17.95 15.01
N ARG A 1007 1.21 -17.56 15.27
CA ARG A 1007 -0.02 -18.30 15.06
C ARG A 1007 -0.82 -17.66 13.92
N TYR A 1008 -0.99 -18.39 12.84
CA TYR A 1008 -1.77 -17.96 11.66
C TYR A 1008 -2.98 -18.84 11.38
N VAL A 1009 -3.12 -19.94 12.12
CA VAL A 1009 -4.19 -20.93 11.95
C VAL A 1009 -4.97 -21.02 13.25
N ASP A 1010 -6.29 -20.90 13.16
CA ASP A 1010 -7.20 -21.12 14.28
C ASP A 1010 -7.24 -22.62 14.65
N ASP A 1011 -7.59 -22.96 15.89
CA ASP A 1011 -7.54 -24.35 16.38
C ASP A 1011 -8.42 -25.30 15.55
N GLY A 1012 -9.55 -24.80 15.04
CA GLY A 1012 -10.48 -25.57 14.21
C GLY A 1012 -10.07 -25.71 12.74
N ASP A 1013 -9.03 -25.01 12.29
CA ASP A 1013 -8.59 -24.98 10.90
C ASP A 1013 -7.38 -25.91 10.66
N GLY A 1014 -7.14 -26.25 9.39
CA GLY A 1014 -6.00 -27.06 8.94
C GLY A 1014 -4.92 -26.24 8.24
N GLY A 1015 -3.76 -26.87 7.99
CA GLY A 1015 -2.61 -26.21 7.35
C GLY A 1015 -1.37 -27.11 7.24
N LEU A 1016 -0.34 -26.59 6.57
CA LEU A 1016 0.94 -27.27 6.35
C LEU A 1016 2.07 -26.62 7.17
N TYR A 1017 2.70 -27.39 8.06
CA TYR A 1017 3.91 -26.92 8.75
C TYR A 1017 5.09 -26.75 7.78
N MET A 1018 5.99 -25.81 8.10
CA MET A 1018 7.19 -25.56 7.30
C MET A 1018 8.20 -26.71 7.39
N CYS A 1019 8.47 -27.22 8.60
CA CYS A 1019 9.39 -28.32 8.82
C CYS A 1019 8.96 -29.19 10.02
N THR A 1020 9.02 -30.51 9.85
CA THR A 1020 8.76 -31.48 10.92
C THR A 1020 9.90 -32.49 11.04
N TRP A 1021 10.04 -33.15 12.19
CA TRP A 1021 11.06 -34.18 12.43
C TRP A 1021 10.42 -35.54 12.72
N PRO A 1022 10.17 -36.36 11.68
CA PRO A 1022 9.45 -37.63 11.83
C PRO A 1022 10.13 -38.66 12.74
N GLN A 1023 11.43 -38.48 13.04
CA GLN A 1023 12.21 -39.36 13.90
C GLN A 1023 12.41 -38.79 15.32
N ASP A 1024 11.75 -37.67 15.64
CA ASP A 1024 11.88 -36.96 16.92
C ASP A 1024 13.34 -36.54 17.22
N ASP A 1025 14.06 -36.13 16.16
CA ASP A 1025 15.49 -35.82 16.15
C ASP A 1025 15.76 -34.35 15.77
N ARG A 1026 14.87 -33.45 16.21
CA ARG A 1026 14.99 -32.01 15.96
C ARG A 1026 16.31 -31.46 16.52
N PRO A 1027 17.13 -30.74 15.72
CA PRO A 1027 18.38 -30.16 16.19
C PRO A 1027 18.15 -28.96 17.12
N ASP A 1028 19.21 -28.52 17.80
CA ASP A 1028 19.24 -27.26 18.57
C ASP A 1028 20.56 -26.51 18.26
N PRO A 1029 20.50 -25.31 17.65
CA PRO A 1029 19.31 -24.62 17.15
C PRO A 1029 18.71 -25.32 15.91
N TYR A 1030 17.43 -25.07 15.63
CA TYR A 1030 16.71 -25.57 14.44
C TYR A 1030 16.18 -24.43 13.57
N THR A 1031 15.84 -24.73 12.30
CA THR A 1031 15.30 -23.73 11.37
C THR A 1031 14.12 -22.97 11.98
N LEU A 1032 14.20 -21.63 11.97
CA LEU A 1032 13.19 -20.77 12.57
C LEU A 1032 11.86 -20.92 11.80
N TYR A 1033 10.73 -20.63 12.47
CA TYR A 1033 9.37 -20.71 11.89
C TYR A 1033 8.92 -22.12 11.43
N SER A 1034 9.65 -23.18 11.81
CA SER A 1034 9.36 -24.57 11.42
C SER A 1034 7.91 -25.02 11.63
N ILE A 1035 7.28 -24.54 12.70
CA ILE A 1035 5.92 -24.91 13.08
C ILE A 1035 4.96 -23.72 12.96
N GLU A 1036 5.19 -22.86 11.96
CA GLU A 1036 4.19 -21.93 11.43
C GLU A 1036 3.55 -22.50 10.14
N VAL A 1037 2.49 -21.83 9.65
CA VAL A 1037 1.82 -22.15 8.39
C VAL A 1037 1.76 -20.90 7.52
N TRP A 1038 2.33 -20.97 6.32
CA TRP A 1038 2.44 -19.84 5.38
C TRP A 1038 1.73 -20.20 4.07
N THR A 1039 0.71 -19.42 3.70
CA THR A 1039 -0.12 -19.71 2.52
C THR A 1039 0.71 -19.71 1.24
N GLY A 1040 1.72 -18.84 1.16
CA GLY A 1040 2.58 -18.76 0.00
C GLY A 1040 3.36 -20.06 -0.27
N ILE A 1041 3.78 -20.76 0.79
CA ILE A 1041 4.50 -22.04 0.71
C ILE A 1041 3.53 -23.19 0.46
N GLU A 1042 2.36 -23.18 1.06
CA GLU A 1042 1.29 -24.14 0.77
C GLU A 1042 0.95 -24.19 -0.72
N TYR A 1043 0.81 -23.02 -1.37
CA TYR A 1043 0.53 -22.95 -2.79
C TYR A 1043 1.69 -23.40 -3.68
N SER A 1044 2.93 -23.06 -3.33
CA SER A 1044 4.10 -23.54 -4.10
C SER A 1044 4.28 -25.06 -3.97
N THR A 1045 4.08 -25.61 -2.77
CA THR A 1045 4.11 -27.06 -2.48
C THR A 1045 3.00 -27.78 -3.24
N ALA A 1046 1.77 -27.26 -3.18
CA ALA A 1046 0.64 -27.80 -3.93
C ALA A 1046 0.87 -27.72 -5.44
N GLY A 1047 1.46 -26.63 -5.95
CA GLY A 1047 1.85 -26.49 -7.35
C GLY A 1047 2.84 -27.57 -7.80
N LEU A 1048 3.85 -27.89 -6.97
CA LEU A 1048 4.76 -29.01 -7.25
C LEU A 1048 4.04 -30.36 -7.24
N MET A 1049 3.11 -30.58 -6.30
CA MET A 1049 2.27 -31.78 -6.26
C MET A 1049 1.42 -31.94 -7.53
N VAL A 1050 0.89 -30.84 -8.08
CA VAL A 1050 0.17 -30.86 -9.36
C VAL A 1050 1.07 -31.31 -10.51
N TYR A 1051 2.31 -30.80 -10.60
CA TYR A 1051 3.28 -31.29 -11.60
C TYR A 1051 3.59 -32.78 -11.46
N GLN A 1052 3.59 -33.31 -10.23
CA GLN A 1052 3.80 -34.74 -9.94
C GLN A 1052 2.55 -35.61 -10.10
N GLY A 1053 1.40 -35.04 -10.49
CA GLY A 1053 0.12 -35.76 -10.60
C GLY A 1053 -0.51 -36.14 -9.24
N MET A 1054 -0.06 -35.53 -8.14
CA MET A 1054 -0.60 -35.71 -6.78
C MET A 1054 -1.76 -34.73 -6.55
N LEU A 1055 -2.83 -34.88 -7.34
CA LEU A 1055 -3.91 -33.91 -7.42
C LEU A 1055 -4.73 -33.84 -6.12
N ASP A 1056 -5.02 -34.97 -5.49
CA ASP A 1056 -5.85 -34.99 -4.27
C ASP A 1056 -5.14 -34.34 -3.08
N GLU A 1057 -3.83 -34.58 -2.93
CA GLU A 1057 -3.01 -33.93 -1.91
C GLU A 1057 -2.91 -32.42 -2.13
N ALA A 1058 -2.66 -31.99 -3.38
CA ALA A 1058 -2.61 -30.57 -3.73
C ALA A 1058 -3.94 -29.86 -3.42
N ARG A 1059 -5.05 -30.47 -3.83
CA ARG A 1059 -6.40 -29.95 -3.57
C ARG A 1059 -6.71 -29.87 -2.08
N THR A 1060 -6.30 -30.88 -1.31
CA THR A 1060 -6.49 -30.89 0.15
C THR A 1060 -5.78 -29.72 0.83
N ILE A 1061 -4.51 -29.47 0.46
CA ILE A 1061 -3.74 -28.33 0.99
C ILE A 1061 -4.43 -27.00 0.66
N VAL A 1062 -4.79 -26.78 -0.61
CA VAL A 1062 -5.40 -25.50 -1.03
C VAL A 1062 -6.79 -25.32 -0.42
N THR A 1063 -7.59 -26.39 -0.31
CA THR A 1063 -8.90 -26.35 0.34
C THR A 1063 -8.79 -25.91 1.81
N MET A 1064 -7.83 -26.46 2.56
CA MET A 1064 -7.58 -26.03 3.95
C MET A 1064 -7.05 -24.59 4.00
N ALA A 1065 -6.17 -24.22 3.07
CA ALA A 1065 -5.70 -22.85 3.01
C ALA A 1065 -6.86 -21.86 2.81
N ARG A 1066 -7.80 -22.15 1.92
CA ARG A 1066 -8.97 -21.32 1.60
C ARG A 1066 -10.11 -21.43 2.61
N SER A 1067 -10.18 -22.48 3.43
CA SER A 1067 -11.17 -22.57 4.51
C SER A 1067 -10.88 -21.58 5.65
N ARG A 1068 -9.60 -21.20 5.84
CA ARG A 1068 -9.18 -20.13 6.76
C ARG A 1068 -9.68 -18.73 6.39
N TYR A 1069 -10.13 -18.54 5.15
CA TYR A 1069 -10.57 -17.25 4.60
C TYR A 1069 -11.98 -17.35 4.04
N ASP A 1070 -12.88 -17.88 4.86
CA ASP A 1070 -14.28 -18.15 4.53
C ASP A 1070 -15.25 -17.04 4.93
N GLY A 1071 -14.72 -15.87 5.33
CA GLY A 1071 -15.49 -14.71 5.75
C GLY A 1071 -15.97 -14.76 7.21
N ARG A 1072 -15.67 -15.83 7.96
CA ARG A 1072 -15.87 -15.86 9.41
C ARG A 1072 -14.73 -15.11 10.12
N PRO A 1073 -15.04 -14.17 11.04
CA PRO A 1073 -14.03 -13.54 11.88
C PRO A 1073 -13.29 -14.55 12.75
N ARG A 1074 -11.96 -14.52 12.70
CA ARG A 1074 -11.05 -15.26 13.59
C ARG A 1074 -10.42 -14.32 14.61
N LYS A 1075 -10.06 -14.85 15.77
CA LYS A 1075 -9.46 -14.11 16.89
C LYS A 1075 -8.10 -14.69 17.22
N ASP A 1076 -7.29 -13.91 17.92
CA ASP A 1076 -6.02 -14.36 18.51
C ASP A 1076 -5.03 -14.95 17.48
N LEU A 1077 -5.04 -14.42 16.26
CA LEU A 1077 -4.06 -14.69 15.21
C LEU A 1077 -3.05 -13.54 15.14
N ASN A 1078 -1.78 -13.88 14.92
CA ASN A 1078 -0.75 -12.89 14.63
C ASN A 1078 -1.06 -12.16 13.32
N SER A 1079 -0.69 -10.88 13.27
CA SER A 1079 -0.95 -10.00 12.11
C SER A 1079 -2.44 -9.77 11.80
N GLY A 1080 -3.33 -10.30 12.64
CA GLY A 1080 -4.77 -10.43 12.43
C GLY A 1080 -5.63 -9.50 13.29
N GLY A 1081 -5.32 -8.19 13.29
CA GLY A 1081 -6.13 -7.14 13.93
C GLY A 1081 -6.99 -6.34 12.94
N GLY A 1082 -7.51 -5.18 13.33
CA GLY A 1082 -8.20 -4.24 12.43
C GLY A 1082 -9.72 -4.47 12.27
N VAL A 1083 -10.34 -3.62 11.47
CA VAL A 1083 -11.79 -3.37 11.46
C VAL A 1083 -12.60 -4.51 10.81
N CYS A 1084 -11.99 -5.27 9.90
CA CYS A 1084 -12.62 -6.42 9.25
C CYS A 1084 -12.18 -7.77 9.86
N GLY A 1085 -11.35 -7.75 10.92
CA GLY A 1085 -10.85 -8.96 11.60
C GLY A 1085 -10.02 -9.89 10.71
N SER A 1086 -9.69 -11.06 11.25
CA SER A 1086 -9.02 -12.14 10.51
C SER A 1086 -10.05 -13.05 9.81
N GLY A 1087 -9.69 -13.65 8.67
CA GLY A 1087 -10.57 -14.56 7.91
C GLY A 1087 -11.22 -13.94 6.67
N ASN A 1088 -10.78 -12.75 6.27
CA ASN A 1088 -11.16 -12.08 5.04
C ASN A 1088 -10.64 -12.87 3.81
N PRO A 1089 -11.50 -13.27 2.84
CA PRO A 1089 -11.14 -14.02 1.63
C PRO A 1089 -9.98 -13.45 0.81
N PHE A 1090 -9.79 -12.13 0.87
CA PHE A 1090 -8.88 -11.34 0.06
C PHE A 1090 -7.58 -10.97 0.79
N ASP A 1091 -7.44 -11.38 2.05
CA ASP A 1091 -6.39 -10.92 2.97
C ASP A 1091 -5.78 -12.13 3.68
N GLU A 1092 -4.89 -12.82 2.97
CA GLU A 1092 -4.13 -13.91 3.55
C GLU A 1092 -3.02 -13.38 4.46
N LEU A 1093 -2.91 -14.03 5.62
CA LEU A 1093 -2.09 -13.60 6.75
C LEU A 1093 -0.77 -14.38 6.79
N GLU A 1094 0.34 -13.65 6.91
CA GLU A 1094 1.63 -14.15 7.41
C GLU A 1094 2.22 -13.06 8.33
N CYS A 1095 3.45 -12.58 8.10
CA CYS A 1095 4.04 -11.51 8.93
C CYS A 1095 3.28 -10.16 8.85
N GLY A 1096 2.27 -10.05 7.98
CA GLY A 1096 1.35 -8.92 7.85
C GLY A 1096 0.06 -9.32 7.13
N LYS A 1097 -0.78 -8.33 6.80
CA LYS A 1097 -1.99 -8.48 5.98
C LYS A 1097 -1.68 -8.38 4.49
N PHE A 1098 -2.55 -8.91 3.63
CA PHE A 1098 -2.40 -8.92 2.17
C PHE A 1098 -0.97 -9.33 1.77
N TYR A 1099 -0.50 -10.44 2.36
CA TYR A 1099 0.91 -10.78 2.34
C TYR A 1099 1.36 -11.25 0.96
N ALA A 1100 2.41 -10.63 0.42
CA ALA A 1100 2.84 -10.77 -0.98
C ALA A 1100 3.17 -12.21 -1.38
N ARG A 1101 3.59 -13.07 -0.42
CA ARG A 1101 3.89 -14.48 -0.69
C ARG A 1101 2.68 -15.26 -1.22
N ALA A 1102 1.46 -14.87 -0.84
CA ALA A 1102 0.22 -15.49 -1.30
C ALA A 1102 0.00 -15.33 -2.82
N LEU A 1103 0.70 -14.39 -3.47
CA LEU A 1103 0.73 -14.29 -4.95
C LEU A 1103 1.37 -15.50 -5.64
N SER A 1104 1.89 -16.47 -4.88
CA SER A 1104 2.29 -17.78 -5.40
C SER A 1104 1.12 -18.65 -5.86
N SER A 1105 -0.11 -18.33 -5.45
CA SER A 1105 -1.33 -19.06 -5.86
C SER A 1105 -1.47 -19.17 -7.39
N TYR A 1106 -1.02 -18.16 -8.15
CA TYR A 1106 -1.01 -18.20 -9.62
C TYR A 1106 -0.14 -19.35 -10.17
N GLY A 1107 0.85 -19.82 -9.43
CA GLY A 1107 1.65 -20.99 -9.76
C GLY A 1107 0.80 -22.27 -9.92
N LEU A 1108 -0.34 -22.37 -9.26
CA LEU A 1108 -1.31 -23.47 -9.43
C LEU A 1108 -1.88 -23.50 -10.86
N MET A 1109 -2.19 -22.33 -11.44
CA MET A 1109 -2.67 -22.23 -12.84
C MET A 1109 -1.62 -22.76 -13.81
N VAL A 1110 -0.36 -22.29 -13.65
CA VAL A 1110 0.77 -22.68 -14.49
C VAL A 1110 1.04 -24.19 -14.38
N ALA A 1111 0.93 -24.75 -13.17
CA ALA A 1111 1.09 -26.18 -12.93
C ALA A 1111 -0.03 -27.02 -13.55
N CYS A 1112 -1.30 -26.62 -13.40
CA CYS A 1112 -2.43 -27.30 -14.04
C CYS A 1112 -2.31 -27.32 -15.57
N GLN A 1113 -1.75 -26.26 -16.14
CA GLN A 1113 -1.52 -26.10 -17.58
C GLN A 1113 -0.35 -26.94 -18.11
N GLY A 1114 0.68 -27.17 -17.28
CA GLY A 1114 1.98 -27.57 -17.79
C GLY A 1114 2.49 -26.60 -18.87
N LEU A 1115 2.34 -25.29 -18.61
CA LEU A 1115 2.57 -24.22 -19.57
C LEU A 1115 4.03 -24.21 -20.05
N ILE A 1116 4.21 -24.08 -21.36
CA ILE A 1116 5.49 -23.81 -22.03
C ILE A 1116 5.36 -22.45 -22.71
N LEU A 1117 6.26 -21.53 -22.40
CA LEU A 1117 6.14 -20.16 -22.87
C LEU A 1117 7.51 -19.53 -23.15
N ASP A 1118 7.62 -18.89 -24.31
CA ASP A 1118 8.68 -17.94 -24.66
C ASP A 1118 8.13 -16.98 -25.73
N CYS A 1119 7.57 -15.85 -25.28
CA CYS A 1119 6.92 -14.88 -26.17
C CYS A 1119 7.88 -14.26 -27.21
N PRO A 1120 9.14 -13.90 -26.88
CA PRO A 1120 10.09 -13.37 -27.86
C PRO A 1120 10.29 -14.27 -29.09
N THR A 1121 10.34 -15.59 -28.87
CA THR A 1121 10.48 -16.59 -29.95
C THR A 1121 9.14 -17.00 -30.57
N GLY A 1122 8.01 -16.64 -29.96
CA GLY A 1122 6.67 -17.04 -30.36
C GLY A 1122 6.33 -18.49 -29.98
N LEU A 1123 6.94 -19.02 -28.92
CA LEU A 1123 6.68 -20.37 -28.41
C LEU A 1123 5.53 -20.34 -27.40
N LEU A 1124 4.50 -21.16 -27.64
CA LEU A 1124 3.39 -21.38 -26.71
C LEU A 1124 2.99 -22.85 -26.69
N GLY A 1125 2.95 -23.47 -25.52
CA GLY A 1125 2.56 -24.85 -25.38
C GLY A 1125 1.87 -25.15 -24.07
N PHE A 1126 1.16 -26.27 -24.05
CA PHE A 1126 0.41 -26.74 -22.89
C PHE A 1126 0.59 -28.24 -22.75
N LYS A 1127 0.83 -28.70 -21.52
CA LYS A 1127 0.92 -30.12 -21.14
C LYS A 1127 0.03 -30.37 -19.93
N PRO A 1128 -1.31 -30.33 -20.10
CA PRO A 1128 -2.22 -30.26 -18.98
C PRO A 1128 -2.02 -31.39 -17.96
N LYS A 1129 -1.81 -31.01 -16.70
CA LYS A 1129 -1.74 -31.95 -15.56
C LYS A 1129 -3.09 -32.13 -14.89
N TRP A 1130 -4.00 -31.18 -15.09
CA TRP A 1130 -5.39 -31.28 -14.67
C TRP A 1130 -6.30 -31.64 -15.86
N GLN A 1131 -7.11 -32.70 -15.72
CA GLN A 1131 -8.09 -33.14 -16.73
C GLN A 1131 -7.56 -33.14 -18.19
N PRO A 1132 -6.48 -33.87 -18.51
CA PRO A 1132 -5.88 -33.84 -19.86
C PRO A 1132 -6.83 -34.31 -21.00
N TRP A 1133 -7.96 -34.92 -20.69
CA TRP A 1133 -8.97 -35.33 -21.67
C TRP A 1133 -9.93 -34.19 -22.06
N ASP A 1134 -10.18 -33.24 -21.17
CA ASP A 1134 -11.04 -32.06 -21.39
C ASP A 1134 -10.52 -30.93 -20.50
N HIS A 1135 -9.37 -30.34 -20.87
CA HIS A 1135 -8.75 -29.28 -20.08
C HIS A 1135 -9.18 -27.92 -20.61
N ARG A 1136 -9.47 -26.97 -19.71
CA ARG A 1136 -9.67 -25.56 -20.04
C ARG A 1136 -9.03 -24.66 -19.00
N SER A 1137 -8.23 -23.70 -19.45
CA SER A 1137 -7.60 -22.75 -18.55
C SER A 1137 -7.31 -21.40 -19.19
N PHE A 1138 -7.40 -20.35 -18.37
CA PHE A 1138 -6.98 -18.99 -18.70
C PHE A 1138 -5.46 -18.89 -18.80
N PHE A 1139 -4.94 -18.21 -19.83
CA PHE A 1139 -3.51 -17.97 -20.00
C PHE A 1139 -3.21 -16.51 -20.34
N THR A 1140 -1.99 -16.08 -20.03
CA THR A 1140 -1.45 -14.75 -20.38
C THR A 1140 -0.17 -14.87 -21.21
N LEU A 1141 0.06 -13.87 -22.06
CA LEU A 1141 1.23 -13.68 -22.91
C LEU A 1141 1.80 -12.28 -22.65
N ALA A 1142 2.79 -11.86 -23.44
CA ALA A 1142 3.42 -10.54 -23.31
C ALA A 1142 2.44 -9.37 -23.53
N GLU A 1143 1.55 -9.48 -24.52
CA GLU A 1143 0.66 -8.39 -24.97
C GLU A 1143 -0.78 -8.87 -25.22
N GLY A 1144 -1.16 -10.02 -24.66
CA GLY A 1144 -2.50 -10.60 -24.84
C GLY A 1144 -2.78 -11.76 -23.90
N TRP A 1145 -4.03 -12.20 -23.88
CA TRP A 1145 -4.51 -13.28 -23.01
C TRP A 1145 -5.76 -13.93 -23.55
N GLY A 1146 -6.09 -15.12 -23.04
CA GLY A 1146 -7.11 -15.95 -23.66
C GLY A 1146 -7.52 -17.18 -22.85
N LEU A 1147 -8.28 -18.06 -23.51
CA LEU A 1147 -8.66 -19.37 -22.99
C LEU A 1147 -8.04 -20.46 -23.87
N PHE A 1148 -7.34 -21.39 -23.25
CA PHE A 1148 -6.86 -22.61 -23.88
C PHE A 1148 -7.83 -23.76 -23.60
N ILE A 1149 -8.12 -24.58 -24.60
CA ILE A 1149 -8.99 -25.74 -24.52
C ILE A 1149 -8.31 -26.93 -25.20
N GLN A 1150 -8.15 -28.03 -24.48
CA GLN A 1150 -7.70 -29.32 -24.99
C GLN A 1150 -8.84 -30.34 -24.90
N ARG A 1151 -9.07 -31.10 -25.97
CA ARG A 1151 -9.99 -32.24 -25.97
C ARG A 1151 -9.37 -33.46 -26.62
N ARG A 1152 -9.50 -34.61 -25.97
CA ARG A 1152 -9.12 -35.92 -26.52
C ARG A 1152 -10.39 -36.73 -26.75
N GLU A 1153 -10.71 -37.00 -28.03
CA GLU A 1153 -11.92 -37.69 -28.46
C GLU A 1153 -11.57 -39.06 -29.06
N GLY A 1154 -12.05 -40.12 -28.41
CA GLY A 1154 -11.61 -41.49 -28.70
C GLY A 1154 -10.11 -41.68 -28.43
N GLU A 1155 -9.55 -42.81 -28.89
CA GLU A 1155 -8.11 -43.07 -28.80
C GLU A 1155 -7.30 -42.52 -29.99
N THR A 1156 -7.92 -41.69 -30.85
CA THR A 1156 -7.38 -41.36 -32.18
C THR A 1156 -7.34 -39.87 -32.49
N THR A 1157 -8.05 -39.01 -31.76
CA THR A 1157 -8.11 -37.57 -32.08
C THR A 1157 -7.88 -36.71 -30.85
N GLN A 1158 -6.98 -35.72 -30.97
CA GLN A 1158 -6.73 -34.69 -29.98
C GLN A 1158 -6.85 -33.32 -30.64
N THR A 1159 -7.58 -32.39 -30.01
CA THR A 1159 -7.78 -31.03 -30.51
C THR A 1159 -7.33 -30.02 -29.48
N GLU A 1160 -6.52 -29.06 -29.93
CA GLU A 1160 -6.02 -27.94 -29.15
C GLU A 1160 -6.59 -26.65 -29.71
N ARG A 1161 -7.19 -25.83 -28.85
CA ARG A 1161 -7.84 -24.60 -29.24
C ARG A 1161 -7.37 -23.46 -28.36
N ILE A 1162 -6.78 -22.45 -29.00
CA ILE A 1162 -6.28 -21.24 -28.36
C ILE A 1162 -7.20 -20.10 -28.80
N GLU A 1163 -7.99 -19.58 -27.87
CA GLU A 1163 -8.85 -18.42 -28.09
C GLU A 1163 -8.13 -17.17 -27.59
N LEU A 1164 -7.63 -16.32 -28.49
CA LEU A 1164 -7.04 -15.03 -28.11
C LEU A 1164 -8.17 -14.03 -27.89
N ARG A 1165 -8.52 -13.78 -26.63
CA ARG A 1165 -9.71 -13.00 -26.28
C ARG A 1165 -9.42 -11.52 -26.15
N HIS A 1166 -8.20 -11.15 -25.77
CA HIS A 1166 -7.77 -9.77 -25.63
C HIS A 1166 -6.31 -9.60 -26.06
N GLY A 1167 -5.97 -8.40 -26.55
CA GLY A 1167 -4.62 -8.03 -26.96
C GLY A 1167 -4.18 -8.69 -28.26
N LYS A 1168 -2.89 -9.01 -28.36
CA LYS A 1168 -2.25 -9.60 -29.55
C LYS A 1168 -1.22 -10.65 -29.13
N ALA A 1169 -0.93 -11.56 -30.05
CA ALA A 1169 0.08 -12.61 -29.87
C ALA A 1169 0.77 -12.92 -31.19
N ARG A 1170 2.07 -13.21 -31.16
CA ARG A 1170 2.82 -13.74 -32.30
C ARG A 1170 3.26 -15.16 -31.97
N LEU A 1171 2.77 -16.14 -32.72
CA LEU A 1171 3.05 -17.56 -32.47
C LEU A 1171 3.83 -18.16 -33.64
N ARG A 1172 4.89 -18.90 -33.35
CA ARG A 1172 5.77 -19.58 -34.32
C ARG A 1172 5.85 -21.07 -34.06
N GLU A 1173 5.94 -21.46 -32.81
CA GLU A 1173 6.06 -22.85 -32.38
C GLU A 1173 5.01 -23.17 -31.33
N LEU A 1174 4.37 -24.34 -31.47
CA LEU A 1174 3.42 -24.87 -30.50
C LEU A 1174 3.92 -26.21 -29.95
N VAL A 1175 3.67 -26.44 -28.66
CA VAL A 1175 4.08 -27.69 -27.99
C VAL A 1175 2.91 -28.28 -27.20
N PHE A 1176 2.60 -29.54 -27.46
CA PHE A 1176 1.51 -30.26 -26.80
C PHE A 1176 1.94 -31.66 -26.36
N GLU A 1177 1.30 -32.20 -25.31
CA GLU A 1177 1.48 -33.58 -24.87
C GLU A 1177 0.36 -34.46 -25.45
N ILE A 1178 0.71 -35.57 -26.09
CA ILE A 1178 -0.22 -36.63 -26.51
C ILE A 1178 -0.17 -37.79 -25.52
N GLU A 1179 -1.10 -38.73 -25.62
CA GLU A 1179 -1.11 -39.92 -24.78
C GLU A 1179 0.17 -40.76 -24.99
N ALA A 1180 0.73 -41.29 -23.90
CA ALA A 1180 1.96 -42.08 -23.95
C ALA A 1180 1.77 -43.33 -24.83
N GLY A 1181 2.74 -43.58 -25.72
CA GLY A 1181 2.72 -44.73 -26.64
C GLY A 1181 1.90 -44.53 -27.92
N LYS A 1182 1.31 -43.34 -28.13
CA LYS A 1182 0.67 -42.95 -29.39
C LYS A 1182 1.64 -42.15 -30.25
N ALA A 1183 1.52 -42.27 -31.58
CA ALA A 1183 2.29 -41.46 -32.54
C ALA A 1183 1.36 -40.57 -33.37
N ILE A 1184 1.86 -39.42 -33.81
CA ILE A 1184 1.09 -38.54 -34.70
C ILE A 1184 1.09 -39.13 -36.12
N SER A 1185 -0.09 -39.32 -36.69
CA SER A 1185 -0.26 -39.67 -38.11
C SER A 1185 -0.62 -38.46 -38.98
N GLN A 1186 -1.37 -37.51 -38.43
CA GLN A 1186 -1.75 -36.28 -39.12
C GLN A 1186 -1.82 -35.10 -38.15
N CYS A 1187 -1.47 -33.92 -38.64
CA CYS A 1187 -1.46 -32.67 -37.90
C CYS A 1187 -2.00 -31.56 -38.79
N VAL A 1188 -3.09 -30.92 -38.37
CA VAL A 1188 -3.74 -29.82 -39.11
C VAL A 1188 -3.80 -28.61 -38.20
N VAL A 1189 -3.28 -27.47 -38.67
CA VAL A 1189 -3.37 -26.20 -37.96
C VAL A 1189 -4.26 -25.25 -38.74
N THR A 1190 -5.19 -24.59 -38.06
CA THR A 1190 -6.03 -23.54 -38.64
C THR A 1190 -6.01 -22.28 -37.79
N VAL A 1191 -6.14 -21.12 -38.44
CA VAL A 1191 -6.39 -19.84 -37.77
C VAL A 1191 -7.69 -19.28 -38.35
N ASN A 1192 -8.69 -19.05 -37.50
CA ASN A 1192 -10.04 -18.67 -37.89
C ASN A 1192 -10.65 -19.58 -38.98
N GLY A 1193 -10.35 -20.89 -38.90
CA GLY A 1193 -10.80 -21.90 -39.87
C GLY A 1193 -9.98 -21.98 -41.17
N ALA A 1194 -9.03 -21.06 -41.40
CA ALA A 1194 -8.13 -21.12 -42.55
C ALA A 1194 -6.88 -21.93 -42.23
N ALA A 1195 -6.55 -22.93 -43.06
CA ALA A 1195 -5.37 -23.78 -42.87
C ALA A 1195 -4.06 -22.96 -42.83
N ARG A 1196 -3.10 -23.44 -42.04
CA ARG A 1196 -1.73 -22.92 -41.95
C ARG A 1196 -0.75 -24.06 -42.19
N GLY A 1197 0.26 -23.79 -43.02
CA GLY A 1197 1.34 -24.75 -43.24
C GLY A 1197 2.17 -24.91 -41.97
N ALA A 1198 2.38 -26.14 -41.53
CA ALA A 1198 3.17 -26.46 -40.34
C ALA A 1198 3.88 -27.81 -40.50
N SER A 1199 5.03 -27.95 -39.85
CA SER A 1199 5.71 -29.23 -39.66
C SER A 1199 5.48 -29.72 -38.23
N CYS A 1200 5.08 -30.98 -38.08
CA CYS A 1200 4.82 -31.58 -36.77
C CYS A 1200 5.75 -32.76 -36.53
N SER A 1201 6.35 -32.84 -35.34
CA SER A 1201 7.31 -33.88 -34.98
C SER A 1201 7.28 -34.20 -33.48
N GLY A 1202 7.59 -35.44 -33.13
CA GLY A 1202 7.78 -35.89 -31.75
C GLY A 1202 6.97 -37.12 -31.38
N ASP A 1203 7.38 -37.78 -30.30
CA ASP A 1203 6.74 -38.96 -29.70
C ASP A 1203 6.43 -38.63 -28.23
N GLY A 1204 5.16 -38.69 -27.84
CA GLY A 1204 4.65 -38.19 -26.55
C GLY A 1204 4.57 -36.65 -26.45
N GLU A 1205 5.65 -35.92 -26.74
CA GLU A 1205 5.64 -34.46 -26.89
C GLU A 1205 5.62 -34.09 -28.36
N VAL A 1206 4.60 -33.35 -28.79
CA VAL A 1206 4.40 -32.91 -30.15
C VAL A 1206 4.85 -31.46 -30.30
N ARG A 1207 5.83 -31.22 -31.17
CA ARG A 1207 6.27 -29.88 -31.58
C ARG A 1207 5.74 -29.56 -32.96
N ILE A 1208 5.16 -28.38 -33.09
CA ILE A 1208 4.53 -27.88 -34.31
C ILE A 1208 5.16 -26.55 -34.66
N VAL A 1209 5.91 -26.50 -35.75
CA VAL A 1209 6.52 -25.27 -36.26
C VAL A 1209 5.71 -24.77 -37.44
N LEU A 1210 5.16 -23.56 -37.33
CA LEU A 1210 4.43 -22.93 -38.41
C LEU A 1210 5.41 -22.45 -39.49
N ASN A 1211 5.08 -22.62 -40.77
CA ASN A 1211 5.90 -22.17 -41.88
C ASN A 1211 6.10 -20.64 -41.84
N ASP A 1212 5.04 -19.92 -41.49
CA ASP A 1212 5.00 -18.48 -41.21
C ASP A 1212 4.43 -18.27 -39.80
N ALA A 1213 4.95 -17.27 -39.07
CA ALA A 1213 4.40 -16.95 -37.76
C ALA A 1213 2.93 -16.49 -37.87
N ALA A 1214 2.10 -16.91 -36.92
CA ALA A 1214 0.72 -16.46 -36.78
C ALA A 1214 0.67 -15.22 -35.88
N ASP A 1215 0.44 -14.05 -36.49
CA ASP A 1215 0.13 -12.81 -35.78
C ASP A 1215 -1.37 -12.76 -35.48
N LEU A 1216 -1.75 -13.11 -34.25
CA LEU A 1216 -3.11 -13.16 -33.75
C LEU A 1216 -3.49 -11.83 -33.09
N VAL A 1217 -4.76 -11.42 -33.26
CA VAL A 1217 -5.36 -10.29 -32.55
C VAL A 1217 -6.60 -10.72 -31.76
N ALA A 1218 -7.06 -9.87 -30.85
CA ALA A 1218 -8.28 -10.10 -30.07
C ALA A 1218 -9.45 -10.54 -30.96
N GLY A 1219 -10.03 -11.70 -30.63
CA GLY A 1219 -11.05 -12.34 -31.44
C GLY A 1219 -10.58 -13.56 -32.22
N ASP A 1220 -9.29 -13.73 -32.46
CA ASP A 1220 -8.78 -14.83 -33.27
C ASP A 1220 -8.76 -16.15 -32.49
N VAL A 1221 -8.89 -17.23 -33.26
CA VAL A 1221 -8.84 -18.60 -32.75
C VAL A 1221 -7.83 -19.38 -33.56
N LEU A 1222 -6.84 -19.96 -32.88
CA LEU A 1222 -5.95 -20.97 -33.45
C LEU A 1222 -6.41 -22.35 -32.99
N GLU A 1223 -6.55 -23.29 -33.92
CA GLU A 1223 -6.95 -24.66 -33.62
C GLU A 1223 -5.96 -25.64 -34.26
N VAL A 1224 -5.54 -26.65 -33.49
CA VAL A 1224 -4.71 -27.76 -33.94
C VAL A 1224 -5.50 -29.05 -33.77
N THR A 1225 -5.59 -29.85 -34.83
CA THR A 1225 -6.15 -31.20 -34.78
C THR A 1225 -5.03 -32.20 -35.03
N LEU A 1226 -4.79 -33.07 -34.05
CA LEU A 1226 -3.84 -34.17 -34.10
C LEU A 1226 -4.61 -35.48 -34.26
N THR A 1227 -4.27 -36.25 -35.29
CA THR A 1227 -4.73 -37.64 -35.46
C THR A 1227 -3.63 -38.57 -34.99
N LEU A 1228 -3.96 -39.48 -34.09
CA LEU A 1228 -3.06 -40.41 -33.41
C LEU A 1228 -3.20 -41.82 -34.00
N ALA A 1229 -2.07 -42.48 -34.20
CA ALA A 1229 -1.95 -43.88 -34.64
C ALA A 1229 -1.73 -44.84 -33.47
#